data_AF-W3VV47-F1
#
_entry.id   AF-W3VV47-F1
#
_cell.length_a   1.000
_cell.length_b   1.000
_cell.length_c   1.000
_cell.angle_alpha   90.00
_cell.angle_beta   90.00
_cell.angle_gamma   90.00
#
_symmetry.space_group_name_H-M   'P 1'
#
loop_
_entity.id
_entity.type
_entity.pdbx_description
1 polymer ?
#
loop_
_entity_poly.entity_id
_entity_poly.type
_entity_poly.pdbx_seq_one_letter_code
_entity_poly.pdbx_strand_id
1 'polypeptide(L)'
;MYASAVRRSATFTLANGAQIPKLGFGTWKMSKEEAAPAVAHALKAGFRHLDCAWAYRNEDAVAHGIKQAGIKRDQLWITSKLWNSFHDPEHVEKALDDTLKDLGTDYLDLYLMHWPVAFMNANGAMVRSIRSTGGHPVEDTELSRDFMATYRVMEEMVKKGKVRNIGVSNFNIRRISEATESAEIKPVVNQVEVNLGVHNDELRNYAHAHGVTLQAYSPFGSNQNAAKYLEDPVVIDVAQRNNITPAQVLLAWTLGRDIIPITKSVTPSRIEENLRVLDIQLPEEDIKHLTDEALSRPIERTVDPTEGWAVQDEIFEDGIDQTREMELKGGAYVPPPAHESPIEHRLEPRNDPETPSRQFHTSAHPMAASSSSSSSSRRPTAIQARLSPRSGSSSGSSFFRSFASSSRSAAVAEVQPPTASEAPVVSTSPLLRTTTDSAIATPGLRFTDRESNIERETKKMNMYTVRTFSTSAASRASVSASPSASSSAAAPAPTSSSSSRTFPDKKAFLYEKYLRLLRDSPMVLVLQHNNLSVADFSKLRADLAAIKLPEGEAARASLTVVRAGLIKAVTRELSADNPAMAQLQPALSGPIALLTCPHLTPAYLSALFNVVDRALGHAPPRAPAAGQSFPAVAVANPRLVPLAAVLEGNRLLPVPQTRDVGRIGSLDQLRAQIVGLLSAPGQQLAGVLSQASGSQLALTLEGRKRDLEAKQHIDLHRQQTTLLAVRSAIRDAQAHVLAADPTACVFGEDVAFGGVFRSTMGLAEEFGRDRVFNTPLTEQGIVGFGIGMADMGHTAIAEVQFGDYIFPAFDQIVNEAAKYNYRSGGQFSAGKLTIRAPCQGVGHGALYHSQSVEQFFMPVPGLKVVIPRSPIQAKGLLLSSIRDENPVVFLEPKMLYRSSVEQVPVDDFTIPLSEAEVVQPGEDLTLISWGAPLYACIEALDVLRNPPAAIAKHFPQAVRSASVEVIDLRTILPWDRETITRSVAKTGRCVIVHEAPVTAGAGAEIAAHVQQNCFLNLEAPVARVGGWDTPFPHVGELFYKPEAIRIADALVKSLTY
;
A
#
# COMPACT_ATOMS: atom_id res chain seq x y z
N MET A 1 3.64 -18.61 43.87
CA MET A 1 4.92 -19.36 44.01
C MET A 1 5.29 -20.18 42.78
N TYR A 2 4.39 -20.99 42.18
CA TYR A 2 4.77 -21.88 41.06
C TYR A 2 5.44 -21.20 39.83
N ALA A 3 5.02 -19.99 39.45
CA ALA A 3 5.55 -19.31 38.26
C ALA A 3 7.05 -18.95 38.32
N SER A 4 7.62 -18.71 39.51
CA SER A 4 9.04 -18.31 39.63
C SER A 4 10.03 -19.49 39.60
N ALA A 5 9.55 -20.73 39.76
CA ALA A 5 10.39 -21.92 39.68
C ALA A 5 10.77 -22.26 38.23
N VAL A 6 9.81 -22.19 37.30
CA VAL A 6 10.00 -22.58 35.89
C VAL A 6 11.00 -21.66 35.18
N ARG A 7 10.98 -20.35 35.49
CA ARG A 7 11.88 -19.38 34.85
C ARG A 7 13.37 -19.59 35.19
N ARG A 8 13.70 -20.22 36.33
CA ARG A 8 15.10 -20.53 36.74
C ARG A 8 15.71 -21.78 36.11
N SER A 9 14.98 -22.59 35.34
CA SER A 9 15.62 -23.67 34.57
C SER A 9 16.52 -23.10 33.47
N ALA A 10 17.67 -23.73 33.21
CA ALA A 10 18.49 -23.43 32.03
C ALA A 10 17.87 -23.94 30.71
N THR A 11 16.78 -24.71 30.79
CA THR A 11 16.06 -25.30 29.64
C THR A 11 14.61 -24.84 29.56
N PHE A 12 14.05 -24.82 28.34
CA PHE A 12 12.61 -24.95 28.10
C PHE A 12 12.24 -26.41 27.85
N THR A 13 10.98 -26.74 28.08
CA THR A 13 10.39 -28.04 27.72
C THR A 13 9.62 -27.88 26.40
N LEU A 14 10.03 -28.60 25.36
CA LEU A 14 9.29 -28.68 24.09
C LEU A 14 8.02 -29.51 24.26
N ALA A 15 7.05 -29.41 23.34
CA ALA A 15 5.75 -30.09 23.45
C ALA A 15 5.83 -31.63 23.49
N ASN A 16 6.93 -32.23 23.02
CA ASN A 16 7.22 -33.66 23.15
C ASN A 16 7.98 -34.05 24.44
N GLY A 17 8.18 -33.11 25.36
CA GLY A 17 8.90 -33.29 26.63
C GLY A 17 10.42 -33.08 26.57
N ALA A 18 11.01 -32.88 25.38
CA ALA A 18 12.46 -32.69 25.24
C ALA A 18 12.93 -31.38 25.90
N GLN A 19 14.11 -31.41 26.53
CA GLN A 19 14.70 -30.28 27.25
C GLN A 19 15.71 -29.55 26.38
N ILE A 20 15.32 -28.42 25.81
CA ILE A 20 16.21 -27.57 24.99
C ILE A 20 16.79 -26.43 25.83
N PRO A 21 18.10 -26.12 25.75
CA PRO A 21 18.67 -24.96 26.45
C PRO A 21 18.02 -23.64 26.00
N LYS A 22 17.84 -22.70 26.92
CA LYS A 22 17.14 -21.42 26.65
C LYS A 22 17.87 -20.46 25.72
N LEU A 23 19.18 -20.63 25.54
CA LEU A 23 20.05 -19.72 24.78
C LEU A 23 20.98 -20.52 23.88
N GLY A 24 20.91 -20.23 22.57
CA GLY A 24 21.75 -20.87 21.55
C GLY A 24 22.95 -20.03 21.12
N PHE A 25 23.96 -20.71 20.59
CA PHE A 25 25.15 -20.12 19.97
C PHE A 25 25.22 -20.48 18.48
N GLY A 26 25.01 -19.50 17.60
CA GLY A 26 24.93 -19.68 16.15
C GLY A 26 26.24 -19.34 15.41
N THR A 27 26.61 -20.15 14.43
CA THR A 27 27.89 -20.00 13.68
C THR A 27 27.75 -19.35 12.30
N TRP A 28 26.59 -18.77 11.98
CA TRP A 28 26.35 -18.11 10.69
C TRP A 28 27.37 -17.00 10.40
N LYS A 29 27.91 -17.01 9.17
CA LYS A 29 28.97 -16.10 8.70
C LYS A 29 30.20 -16.03 9.63
N MET A 30 30.53 -17.10 10.36
CA MET A 30 31.88 -17.30 10.90
C MET A 30 32.75 -18.01 9.86
N SER A 31 34.01 -17.59 9.72
CA SER A 31 35.02 -18.38 9.03
C SER A 31 35.32 -19.68 9.81
N LYS A 32 36.03 -20.64 9.22
CA LYS A 32 36.41 -21.87 9.94
C LYS A 32 37.42 -21.59 11.06
N GLU A 33 38.28 -20.61 10.82
CA GLU A 33 39.31 -20.11 11.72
C GLU A 33 38.69 -19.36 12.91
N GLU A 34 37.57 -18.66 12.70
CA GLU A 34 36.77 -18.04 13.76
C GLU A 34 35.91 -19.04 14.54
N ALA A 35 35.26 -19.98 13.85
CA ALA A 35 34.21 -20.82 14.43
C ALA A 35 34.74 -21.78 15.50
N ALA A 36 35.86 -22.44 15.27
CA ALA A 36 36.44 -23.38 16.24
C ALA A 36 36.77 -22.73 17.60
N PRO A 37 37.57 -21.64 17.68
CA PRO A 37 37.86 -20.99 18.97
C PRO A 37 36.61 -20.31 19.59
N ALA A 38 35.70 -19.76 18.78
CA ALA A 38 34.49 -19.12 19.30
C ALA A 38 33.55 -20.14 19.96
N VAL A 39 33.31 -21.30 19.31
CA VAL A 39 32.56 -22.42 19.90
C VAL A 39 33.29 -22.97 21.13
N ALA A 40 34.61 -23.17 21.06
CA ALA A 40 35.39 -23.68 22.19
C ALA A 40 35.32 -22.77 23.43
N HIS A 41 35.25 -21.44 23.23
CA HIS A 41 35.05 -20.47 24.30
C HIS A 41 33.60 -20.47 24.81
N ALA A 42 32.60 -20.43 23.93
CA ALA A 42 31.18 -20.44 24.31
C ALA A 42 30.81 -21.66 25.17
N LEU A 43 31.28 -22.85 24.78
CA LEU A 43 31.08 -24.09 25.53
C LEU A 43 31.80 -24.08 26.89
N LYS A 44 32.96 -23.42 27.01
CA LYS A 44 33.67 -23.23 28.28
C LYS A 44 33.01 -22.20 29.19
N ALA A 45 32.47 -21.12 28.62
CA ALA A 45 31.70 -20.11 29.35
C ALA A 45 30.41 -20.70 29.94
N GLY A 46 29.70 -21.54 29.17
CA GLY A 46 28.55 -22.30 29.66
C GLY A 46 27.43 -22.59 28.66
N PHE A 47 27.53 -22.15 27.40
CA PHE A 47 26.54 -22.49 26.37
C PHE A 47 26.45 -24.02 26.20
N ARG A 48 25.23 -24.53 25.97
CA ARG A 48 24.98 -25.96 25.69
C ARG A 48 24.16 -26.19 24.42
N HIS A 49 23.56 -25.16 23.83
CA HIS A 49 22.90 -25.24 22.52
C HIS A 49 23.80 -24.61 21.45
N LEU A 50 24.17 -25.41 20.44
CA LEU A 50 24.87 -24.97 19.23
C LEU A 50 23.89 -24.95 18.06
N ASP A 51 23.83 -23.85 17.33
CA ASP A 51 23.05 -23.69 16.11
C ASP A 51 23.97 -23.64 14.88
N CYS A 52 23.76 -24.63 14.01
CA CYS A 52 24.48 -24.84 12.77
C CYS A 52 23.50 -24.89 11.60
N ALA A 53 24.04 -25.01 10.39
CA ALA A 53 23.33 -25.46 9.21
C ALA A 53 24.36 -25.92 8.18
N TRP A 54 23.99 -26.90 7.35
CA TRP A 54 24.81 -27.32 6.21
C TRP A 54 25.27 -26.14 5.33
N ALA A 55 24.41 -25.13 5.17
CA ALA A 55 24.69 -23.91 4.39
C ALA A 55 25.72 -22.96 5.01
N TYR A 56 26.04 -23.10 6.31
CA TYR A 56 27.06 -22.29 6.99
C TYR A 56 28.48 -22.76 6.65
N ARG A 57 28.63 -24.02 6.18
CA ARG A 57 29.89 -24.61 5.65
C ARG A 57 31.08 -24.56 6.64
N ASN A 58 30.79 -24.54 7.94
CA ASN A 58 31.77 -24.53 9.03
C ASN A 58 31.47 -25.56 10.13
N GLU A 59 30.62 -26.57 9.85
CA GLU A 59 30.23 -27.62 10.80
C GLU A 59 31.44 -28.46 11.28
N ASP A 60 32.44 -28.66 10.41
CA ASP A 60 33.74 -29.25 10.76
C ASP A 60 34.55 -28.38 11.73
N ALA A 61 34.49 -27.05 11.62
CA ALA A 61 35.09 -26.16 12.60
C ALA A 61 34.33 -26.18 13.94
N VAL A 62 33.01 -26.40 13.92
CA VAL A 62 32.21 -26.63 15.15
C VAL A 62 32.65 -27.92 15.85
N ALA A 63 32.87 -29.01 15.10
CA ALA A 63 33.41 -30.26 15.65
C ALA A 63 34.77 -30.07 16.33
N HIS A 64 35.69 -29.32 15.70
CA HIS A 64 36.96 -28.94 16.31
C HIS A 64 36.77 -28.09 17.59
N GLY A 65 35.83 -27.14 17.58
CA GLY A 65 35.47 -26.32 18.75
C GLY A 65 34.92 -27.14 19.93
N ILE A 66 34.02 -28.10 19.66
CA ILE A 66 33.51 -29.05 20.67
C ILE A 66 34.66 -29.87 21.27
N LYS A 67 35.54 -30.42 20.42
CA LYS A 67 36.70 -31.21 20.84
C LYS A 67 37.71 -30.38 21.65
N GLN A 68 37.90 -29.09 21.32
CA GLN A 68 38.73 -28.15 22.07
C GLN A 68 38.07 -27.67 23.37
N ALA A 69 36.74 -27.70 23.46
CA ALA A 69 36.00 -27.43 24.70
C ALA A 69 36.14 -28.57 25.72
N GLY A 70 36.17 -29.82 25.26
CA GLY A 70 36.20 -31.02 26.11
C GLY A 70 34.85 -31.39 26.73
N ILE A 71 33.76 -30.75 26.30
CA ILE A 71 32.39 -31.07 26.72
C ILE A 71 31.94 -32.35 26.01
N LYS A 72 31.29 -33.26 26.75
CA LYS A 72 30.79 -34.51 26.20
C LYS A 72 29.56 -34.27 25.29
N ARG A 73 29.39 -35.10 24.26
CA ARG A 73 28.30 -34.99 23.28
C ARG A 73 26.89 -35.10 23.91
N ASP A 74 26.75 -35.90 24.96
CA ASP A 74 25.50 -36.09 25.74
C ASP A 74 25.10 -34.87 26.59
N GLN A 75 25.97 -33.86 26.71
CA GLN A 75 25.71 -32.60 27.41
C GLN A 75 25.36 -31.45 26.44
N LEU A 76 25.38 -31.69 25.13
CA LEU A 76 25.15 -30.68 24.10
C LEU A 76 23.83 -30.90 23.39
N TRP A 77 23.15 -29.80 23.06
CA TRP A 77 22.05 -29.76 22.11
C TRP A 77 22.56 -29.19 20.79
N ILE A 78 22.72 -30.02 19.77
CA ILE A 78 23.19 -29.61 18.45
C ILE A 78 22.00 -29.53 17.48
N THR A 79 21.77 -28.32 16.96
CA THR A 79 20.79 -28.03 15.91
C THR A 79 21.49 -27.86 14.57
N SER A 80 21.02 -28.54 13.52
CA SER A 80 21.40 -28.21 12.14
C SER A 80 20.18 -28.23 11.21
N LYS A 81 20.35 -27.85 9.95
CA LYS A 81 19.27 -27.53 9.03
C LYS A 81 19.48 -28.12 7.63
N LEU A 82 18.48 -28.83 7.12
CA LEU A 82 18.38 -29.33 5.75
C LEU A 82 18.32 -28.15 4.78
N TRP A 83 19.30 -28.03 3.88
CA TRP A 83 19.34 -26.94 2.90
C TRP A 83 18.44 -27.23 1.69
N ASN A 84 17.86 -26.17 1.13
CA ASN A 84 16.90 -26.13 0.02
C ASN A 84 17.26 -27.04 -1.19
N SER A 85 18.55 -27.27 -1.43
CA SER A 85 19.09 -28.13 -2.50
C SER A 85 18.89 -29.64 -2.30
N PHE A 86 18.41 -30.06 -1.13
CA PHE A 86 18.29 -31.45 -0.68
C PHE A 86 16.88 -31.79 -0.18
N HIS A 87 15.88 -30.99 -0.56
CA HIS A 87 14.48 -31.27 -0.24
C HIS A 87 13.95 -32.51 -0.96
N ASP A 88 14.53 -32.85 -2.11
CA ASP A 88 14.26 -34.11 -2.81
C ASP A 88 14.38 -35.29 -1.82
N PRO A 89 13.33 -36.14 -1.68
CA PRO A 89 13.31 -37.27 -0.75
C PRO A 89 14.52 -38.21 -0.80
N GLU A 90 15.16 -38.39 -1.97
CA GLU A 90 16.36 -39.23 -2.08
C GLU A 90 17.61 -38.56 -1.49
N HIS A 91 17.58 -37.27 -1.19
CA HIS A 91 18.73 -36.47 -0.77
C HIS A 91 18.74 -36.09 0.71
N VAL A 92 17.59 -36.07 1.38
CA VAL A 92 17.45 -35.69 2.80
C VAL A 92 18.40 -36.46 3.72
N GLU A 93 18.42 -37.79 3.61
CA GLU A 93 19.29 -38.64 4.46
C GLU A 93 20.78 -38.48 4.13
N LYS A 94 21.13 -38.29 2.85
CA LYS A 94 22.51 -38.08 2.41
C LYS A 94 23.06 -36.75 2.95
N ALA A 95 22.24 -35.69 2.93
CA ALA A 95 22.61 -34.38 3.45
C ALA A 95 22.74 -34.37 4.99
N LEU A 96 21.89 -35.14 5.68
CA LEU A 96 22.03 -35.37 7.12
C LEU A 96 23.33 -36.13 7.45
N ASP A 97 23.65 -37.20 6.71
CA ASP A 97 24.84 -38.01 6.96
C ASP A 97 26.15 -37.23 6.72
N ASP A 98 26.18 -36.32 5.73
CA ASP A 98 27.31 -35.39 5.56
C ASP A 98 27.42 -34.39 6.73
N THR A 99 26.30 -33.82 7.21
CA THR A 99 26.29 -32.92 8.38
C THR A 99 26.71 -33.65 9.67
N LEU A 100 26.25 -34.88 9.90
CA LEU A 100 26.65 -35.72 11.05
C LEU A 100 28.15 -36.02 11.04
N LYS A 101 28.68 -36.35 9.86
CA LYS A 101 30.11 -36.60 9.60
C LYS A 101 30.97 -35.36 9.80
N ASP A 102 30.58 -34.21 9.27
CA ASP A 102 31.32 -32.94 9.45
C ASP A 102 31.27 -32.50 10.93
N LEU A 103 30.14 -32.65 11.62
CA LEU A 103 30.01 -32.39 13.07
C LEU A 103 30.72 -33.44 13.96
N GLY A 104 31.14 -34.58 13.39
CA GLY A 104 31.78 -35.67 14.13
C GLY A 104 30.89 -36.34 15.17
N THR A 105 29.60 -36.54 14.86
CA THR A 105 28.60 -37.11 15.80
C THR A 105 27.60 -38.02 15.11
N ASP A 106 27.14 -39.07 15.80
CA ASP A 106 26.20 -40.06 15.25
C ASP A 106 24.72 -39.60 15.24
N TYR A 107 24.38 -38.47 15.90
CA TYR A 107 23.02 -37.94 15.92
C TYR A 107 22.95 -36.42 16.10
N LEU A 108 21.86 -35.80 15.63
CA LEU A 108 21.46 -34.43 15.96
C LEU A 108 20.39 -34.40 17.05
N ASP A 109 20.37 -33.35 17.87
CA ASP A 109 19.28 -33.12 18.83
C ASP A 109 18.09 -32.46 18.16
N LEU A 110 18.32 -31.59 17.18
CA LEU A 110 17.27 -30.94 16.40
C LEU A 110 17.68 -30.82 14.93
N TYR A 111 16.81 -31.25 14.01
CA TYR A 111 16.98 -31.05 12.57
C TYR A 111 15.81 -30.26 11.98
N LEU A 112 16.11 -29.13 11.35
CA LEU A 112 15.11 -28.22 10.79
C LEU A 112 15.11 -28.24 9.26
N MET A 113 13.95 -28.13 8.62
CA MET A 113 13.90 -27.68 7.23
C MET A 113 14.26 -26.18 7.19
N HIS A 114 15.30 -25.76 6.46
CA HIS A 114 15.87 -24.42 6.63
C HIS A 114 14.95 -23.30 6.09
N TRP A 115 14.19 -23.58 5.04
CA TRP A 115 13.25 -22.66 4.39
C TRP A 115 12.08 -23.46 3.78
N PRO A 116 10.89 -22.88 3.56
CA PRO A 116 9.76 -23.54 2.89
C PRO A 116 9.91 -23.63 1.35
N VAL A 117 11.15 -23.67 0.84
CA VAL A 117 11.49 -23.56 -0.59
C VAL A 117 12.48 -24.64 -0.99
N ALA A 118 12.14 -25.46 -1.97
CA ALA A 118 13.02 -26.44 -2.62
C ALA A 118 13.71 -25.82 -3.86
N PHE A 119 14.98 -26.19 -4.10
CA PHE A 119 15.68 -25.79 -5.33
C PHE A 119 15.89 -27.00 -6.25
N MET A 120 15.58 -26.83 -7.54
CA MET A 120 15.81 -27.85 -8.56
C MET A 120 17.28 -28.26 -8.62
N ASN A 121 17.55 -29.55 -8.46
CA ASN A 121 18.91 -30.05 -8.47
C ASN A 121 19.28 -30.70 -9.81
N ALA A 122 20.04 -29.98 -10.63
CA ALA A 122 20.34 -30.36 -12.01
C ALA A 122 21.16 -31.66 -12.20
N ASN A 123 21.79 -32.22 -11.15
CA ASN A 123 22.49 -33.54 -11.17
C ASN A 123 23.01 -33.96 -9.76
N GLY A 124 22.29 -33.63 -8.68
CA GLY A 124 22.77 -33.83 -7.30
C GLY A 124 23.90 -32.87 -6.87
N ALA A 125 24.11 -31.77 -7.61
CA ALA A 125 25.12 -30.76 -7.33
C ALA A 125 24.70 -29.78 -6.22
N MET A 126 25.67 -29.16 -5.54
CA MET A 126 25.41 -28.06 -4.61
C MET A 126 24.96 -26.81 -5.40
N VAL A 127 23.82 -26.20 -5.06
CA VAL A 127 23.22 -25.08 -5.85
C VAL A 127 24.13 -23.85 -6.03
N ARG A 128 25.25 -23.70 -5.30
CA ARG A 128 26.31 -22.73 -5.66
C ARG A 128 26.83 -22.88 -7.11
N SER A 129 26.69 -24.03 -7.75
CA SER A 129 27.01 -24.25 -9.17
C SER A 129 25.80 -24.37 -10.10
N ILE A 130 24.56 -24.34 -9.58
CA ILE A 130 23.33 -24.36 -10.39
C ILE A 130 22.88 -22.91 -10.57
N ARG A 131 23.56 -22.22 -11.47
CA ARG A 131 23.12 -20.93 -11.98
C ARG A 131 22.17 -21.18 -13.14
N SER A 132 20.95 -20.65 -13.05
CA SER A 132 20.17 -20.31 -14.24
C SER A 132 20.95 -19.34 -15.13
N THR A 133 20.48 -19.10 -16.36
CA THR A 133 21.04 -18.07 -17.24
C THR A 133 21.02 -16.65 -16.63
N GLY A 134 20.21 -16.40 -15.60
CA GLY A 134 20.20 -15.17 -14.80
C GLY A 134 21.07 -15.19 -13.55
N GLY A 135 21.70 -16.31 -13.18
CA GLY A 135 22.59 -16.42 -12.02
C GLY A 135 21.94 -16.78 -10.68
N HIS A 136 20.60 -16.77 -10.60
CA HIS A 136 19.82 -17.17 -9.44
C HIS A 136 19.67 -18.70 -9.35
N PRO A 137 19.35 -19.25 -8.14
CA PRO A 137 18.77 -20.59 -8.00
C PRO A 137 17.51 -20.77 -8.88
N VAL A 138 17.05 -22.01 -9.02
CA VAL A 138 15.76 -22.32 -9.65
C VAL A 138 14.90 -23.04 -8.62
N GLU A 139 13.71 -22.52 -8.35
CA GLU A 139 12.74 -23.16 -7.46
C GLU A 139 12.17 -24.44 -8.09
N ASP A 140 12.07 -25.51 -7.30
CA ASP A 140 11.19 -26.63 -7.62
C ASP A 140 9.79 -26.31 -7.08
N THR A 141 8.89 -25.80 -7.94
CA THR A 141 7.59 -25.26 -7.50
C THR A 141 6.55 -26.35 -7.18
N GLU A 142 6.82 -27.61 -7.53
CA GLU A 142 5.97 -28.74 -7.10
C GLU A 142 6.39 -29.21 -5.71
N LEU A 143 7.70 -29.38 -5.47
CA LEU A 143 8.23 -29.79 -4.17
C LEU A 143 8.23 -28.67 -3.11
N SER A 144 8.27 -27.40 -3.53
CA SER A 144 8.02 -26.26 -2.63
C SER A 144 6.54 -26.16 -2.26
N ARG A 145 5.63 -26.68 -3.10
CA ARG A 145 4.20 -26.79 -2.76
C ARG A 145 3.97 -27.93 -1.76
N ASP A 146 4.33 -29.17 -2.09
CA ASP A 146 4.30 -30.34 -1.18
C ASP A 146 5.63 -30.50 -0.44
N PHE A 147 5.98 -29.53 0.42
CA PHE A 147 7.14 -29.67 1.31
C PHE A 147 6.99 -30.85 2.28
N MET A 148 5.76 -31.36 2.48
CA MET A 148 5.50 -32.52 3.32
C MET A 148 6.10 -33.81 2.72
N ALA A 149 6.35 -33.88 1.42
CA ALA A 149 7.17 -34.95 0.82
C ALA A 149 8.57 -35.00 1.44
N THR A 150 9.23 -33.85 1.56
CA THR A 150 10.50 -33.69 2.27
C THR A 150 10.37 -34.01 3.76
N TYR A 151 9.33 -33.46 4.41
CA TYR A 151 9.16 -33.56 5.86
C TYR A 151 9.00 -35.01 6.33
N ARG A 152 8.24 -35.83 5.59
CA ARG A 152 8.05 -37.26 5.88
C ARG A 152 9.38 -38.03 5.94
N VAL A 153 10.38 -37.67 5.13
CA VAL A 153 11.72 -38.29 5.21
C VAL A 153 12.49 -37.85 6.45
N MET A 154 12.27 -36.62 6.95
CA MET A 154 12.82 -36.18 8.24
C MET A 154 12.20 -36.95 9.42
N GLU A 155 10.92 -37.33 9.34
CA GLU A 155 10.28 -38.23 10.33
C GLU A 155 10.96 -39.61 10.37
N GLU A 156 11.29 -40.16 9.20
CA GLU A 156 12.08 -41.40 9.10
C GLU A 156 13.49 -41.25 9.67
N MET A 157 14.11 -40.07 9.65
CA MET A 157 15.42 -39.84 10.31
C MET A 157 15.31 -39.87 11.84
N VAL A 158 14.15 -39.52 12.42
CA VAL A 158 13.85 -39.72 13.84
C VAL A 158 13.64 -41.21 14.15
N LYS A 159 12.85 -41.91 13.34
CA LYS A 159 12.62 -43.36 13.46
C LYS A 159 13.92 -44.18 13.35
N LYS A 160 14.87 -43.73 12.52
CA LYS A 160 16.25 -44.27 12.42
C LYS A 160 17.19 -43.88 13.56
N GLY A 161 16.79 -42.96 14.45
CA GLY A 161 17.61 -42.50 15.57
C GLY A 161 18.74 -41.52 15.22
N LYS A 162 18.89 -41.13 13.95
CA LYS A 162 19.87 -40.12 13.49
C LYS A 162 19.53 -38.71 13.98
N VAL A 163 18.27 -38.46 14.34
CA VAL A 163 17.76 -37.20 14.88
C VAL A 163 16.88 -37.45 16.10
N ARG A 164 16.97 -36.62 17.14
CA ARG A 164 16.09 -36.70 18.33
C ARG A 164 14.77 -35.95 18.14
N ASN A 165 14.82 -34.76 17.55
CA ASN A 165 13.67 -33.87 17.37
C ASN A 165 13.72 -33.24 15.96
N ILE A 166 12.56 -32.98 15.35
CA ILE A 166 12.47 -32.28 14.06
C ILE A 166 11.61 -31.03 14.14
N GLY A 167 11.85 -30.11 13.21
CA GLY A 167 11.17 -28.82 13.14
C GLY A 167 11.34 -28.16 11.79
N VAL A 168 11.01 -26.88 11.74
CA VAL A 168 11.05 -26.04 10.54
C VAL A 168 11.80 -24.73 10.82
N SER A 169 12.06 -23.95 9.79
CA SER A 169 12.69 -22.65 9.87
C SER A 169 12.16 -21.78 8.74
N ASN A 170 11.84 -20.51 9.05
CA ASN A 170 11.22 -19.56 8.12
C ASN A 170 9.82 -19.95 7.63
N PHE A 171 9.07 -20.72 8.43
CA PHE A 171 7.67 -21.05 8.11
C PHE A 171 6.72 -20.02 8.72
N ASN A 172 5.71 -19.62 7.94
CA ASN A 172 4.60 -18.74 8.33
C ASN A 172 3.41 -19.54 8.91
N ILE A 173 2.30 -18.88 9.29
CA ILE A 173 1.14 -19.55 9.89
C ILE A 173 0.56 -20.62 8.95
N ARG A 174 0.29 -20.27 7.68
CA ARG A 174 -0.21 -21.20 6.64
C ARG A 174 0.59 -22.50 6.59
N ARG A 175 1.92 -22.40 6.51
CA ARG A 175 2.84 -23.57 6.39
C ARG A 175 3.05 -24.33 7.69
N ILE A 176 3.05 -23.68 8.86
CA ILE A 176 3.03 -24.40 10.16
C ILE A 176 1.71 -25.15 10.32
N SER A 177 0.59 -24.57 9.90
CA SER A 177 -0.72 -25.20 9.96
C SER A 177 -0.74 -26.51 9.17
N GLU A 178 -0.31 -26.45 7.91
CA GLU A 178 -0.16 -27.62 7.02
C GLU A 178 0.73 -28.72 7.64
N ALA A 179 1.88 -28.34 8.21
CA ALA A 179 2.80 -29.28 8.86
C ALA A 179 2.26 -29.89 10.16
N THR A 180 1.62 -29.08 11.01
CA THR A 180 1.10 -29.54 12.32
C THR A 180 -0.21 -30.33 12.21
N GLU A 181 -0.91 -30.26 11.07
CA GLU A 181 -2.04 -31.13 10.74
C GLU A 181 -1.60 -32.44 10.07
N SER A 182 -0.56 -32.40 9.22
CA SER A 182 -0.22 -33.51 8.31
C SER A 182 0.93 -34.42 8.78
N ALA A 183 1.73 -34.01 9.77
CA ALA A 183 2.87 -34.79 10.27
C ALA A 183 2.47 -35.86 11.31
N GLU A 184 3.12 -37.02 11.25
CA GLU A 184 3.13 -38.04 12.31
C GLU A 184 3.96 -37.55 13.52
N ILE A 185 5.11 -36.92 13.24
CA ILE A 185 6.01 -36.32 14.23
C ILE A 185 6.00 -34.81 14.02
N LYS A 186 5.09 -34.12 14.71
CA LYS A 186 4.87 -32.67 14.55
C LYS A 186 6.15 -31.85 14.78
N PRO A 187 6.35 -30.73 14.05
CA PRO A 187 7.49 -29.85 14.25
C PRO A 187 7.45 -29.25 15.66
N VAL A 188 8.45 -29.54 16.50
CA VAL A 188 8.51 -29.00 17.88
C VAL A 188 9.14 -27.60 17.95
N VAL A 189 9.77 -27.16 16.86
CA VAL A 189 10.41 -25.84 16.74
C VAL A 189 10.14 -25.22 15.37
N ASN A 190 9.95 -23.91 15.33
CA ASN A 190 10.15 -23.07 14.14
C ASN A 190 11.22 -22.02 14.42
N GLN A 191 12.31 -21.99 13.65
CA GLN A 191 13.35 -20.96 13.78
C GLN A 191 13.12 -19.82 12.76
N VAL A 192 12.99 -18.59 13.25
CA VAL A 192 12.64 -17.41 12.43
C VAL A 192 13.45 -16.19 12.86
N GLU A 193 13.45 -15.13 12.03
CA GLU A 193 13.94 -13.82 12.48
C GLU A 193 13.04 -13.28 13.59
N VAL A 194 13.59 -12.93 14.74
CA VAL A 194 12.88 -12.12 15.75
C VAL A 194 13.83 -11.08 16.31
N ASN A 195 13.46 -9.81 16.23
CA ASN A 195 14.18 -8.67 16.81
C ASN A 195 13.22 -7.48 16.95
N LEU A 196 13.72 -6.30 17.34
CA LEU A 196 12.90 -5.11 17.56
C LEU A 196 12.21 -4.59 16.28
N GLY A 197 12.73 -4.91 15.09
CA GLY A 197 12.09 -4.63 13.79
C GLY A 197 11.25 -5.79 13.24
N VAL A 198 11.37 -7.00 13.79
CA VAL A 198 10.61 -8.19 13.37
C VAL A 198 10.04 -8.86 14.62
N HIS A 199 8.95 -8.33 15.16
CA HIS A 199 8.41 -8.80 16.44
C HIS A 199 7.79 -10.20 16.37
N ASN A 200 7.19 -10.59 15.23
CA ASN A 200 6.62 -11.93 14.96
C ASN A 200 5.61 -12.45 16.01
N ASP A 201 4.84 -11.55 16.66
CA ASP A 201 4.00 -11.94 17.81
C ASP A 201 2.79 -12.80 17.44
N GLU A 202 2.15 -12.55 16.30
CA GLU A 202 1.03 -13.37 15.82
C GLU A 202 1.48 -14.81 15.53
N LEU A 203 2.59 -14.96 14.79
CA LEU A 203 3.24 -16.24 14.52
C LEU A 203 3.65 -16.96 15.82
N ARG A 204 4.17 -16.22 16.82
CA ARG A 204 4.52 -16.73 18.15
C ARG A 204 3.30 -17.28 18.88
N ASN A 205 2.19 -16.55 18.87
CA ASN A 205 0.96 -16.96 19.56
C ASN A 205 0.32 -18.18 18.86
N TYR A 206 0.29 -18.21 17.53
CA TYR A 206 -0.14 -19.38 16.76
C TYR A 206 0.73 -20.60 17.02
N ALA A 207 2.05 -20.46 16.89
CA ALA A 207 3.01 -21.55 17.11
C ALA A 207 2.90 -22.13 18.52
N HIS A 208 2.85 -21.28 19.55
CA HIS A 208 2.67 -21.69 20.94
C HIS A 208 1.36 -22.48 21.15
N ALA A 209 0.24 -22.03 20.58
CA ALA A 209 -1.04 -22.73 20.67
C ALA A 209 -1.02 -24.13 20.02
N HIS A 210 -0.14 -24.36 19.04
CA HIS A 210 0.01 -25.65 18.33
C HIS A 210 1.18 -26.50 18.84
N GLY A 211 1.84 -26.09 19.95
CA GLY A 211 2.95 -26.84 20.55
C GLY A 211 4.31 -26.65 19.87
N VAL A 212 4.46 -25.61 19.05
CA VAL A 212 5.68 -25.30 18.30
C VAL A 212 6.42 -24.14 19.00
N THR A 213 7.62 -24.38 19.51
CA THR A 213 8.43 -23.33 20.17
C THR A 213 9.17 -22.49 19.14
N LEU A 214 9.14 -21.15 19.26
CA LEU A 214 9.96 -20.30 18.39
C LEU A 214 11.42 -20.23 18.84
N GLN A 215 12.32 -20.27 17.87
CA GLN A 215 13.73 -19.87 18.03
C GLN A 215 13.97 -18.59 17.22
N ALA A 216 14.61 -17.59 17.82
CA ALA A 216 14.95 -16.33 17.18
C ALA A 216 16.40 -16.35 16.67
N TYR A 217 16.59 -16.39 15.34
CA TYR A 217 17.86 -15.97 14.77
C TYR A 217 17.93 -14.45 14.67
N SER A 218 19.15 -13.90 14.66
CA SER A 218 19.39 -12.45 14.64
C SER A 218 18.59 -11.66 15.70
N PRO A 219 18.67 -12.00 17.01
CA PRO A 219 17.98 -11.27 18.09
C PRO A 219 18.40 -9.80 18.22
N PHE A 220 19.54 -9.42 17.63
CA PHE A 220 20.04 -8.05 17.53
C PHE A 220 19.85 -7.47 16.11
N GLY A 221 19.11 -8.12 15.22
CA GLY A 221 19.23 -7.92 13.78
C GLY A 221 20.53 -8.53 13.22
N SER A 222 20.82 -8.30 11.94
CA SER A 222 22.12 -8.69 11.34
C SER A 222 23.23 -7.68 11.69
N ASN A 223 24.49 -7.98 11.36
CA ASN A 223 25.64 -7.08 11.51
C ASN A 223 25.42 -5.63 11.01
N GLN A 224 24.51 -5.40 10.05
CA GLN A 224 24.19 -4.07 9.51
C GLN A 224 23.17 -3.30 10.37
N ASN A 225 22.24 -4.02 11.02
CA ASN A 225 21.17 -3.44 11.84
C ASN A 225 21.48 -3.51 13.36
N ALA A 226 22.55 -4.20 13.76
CA ALA A 226 22.92 -4.40 15.16
C ALA A 226 23.06 -3.11 15.97
N ALA A 227 23.70 -2.08 15.41
CA ALA A 227 23.77 -0.77 16.06
C ALA A 227 22.36 -0.17 16.25
N LYS A 228 21.52 -0.18 15.21
CA LYS A 228 20.17 0.42 15.24
C LYS A 228 19.29 -0.11 16.38
N TYR A 229 19.31 -1.41 16.66
CA TYR A 229 18.46 -1.99 17.71
C TYR A 229 19.14 -2.00 19.10
N LEU A 230 20.47 -1.96 19.18
CA LEU A 230 21.20 -1.85 20.46
C LEU A 230 21.32 -0.40 20.96
N GLU A 231 21.22 0.58 20.06
CA GLU A 231 21.26 2.02 20.33
C GLU A 231 19.85 2.65 20.34
N ASP A 232 18.80 1.83 20.27
CA ASP A 232 17.42 2.28 20.30
C ASP A 232 17.06 2.96 21.65
N PRO A 233 16.43 4.15 21.66
CA PRO A 233 16.14 4.87 22.90
C PRO A 233 15.35 4.07 23.94
N VAL A 234 14.41 3.20 23.52
CA VAL A 234 13.60 2.39 24.45
C VAL A 234 14.42 1.23 25.02
N VAL A 235 15.30 0.63 24.21
CA VAL A 235 16.22 -0.41 24.68
C VAL A 235 17.26 0.18 25.64
N ILE A 236 17.74 1.41 25.38
CA ILE A 236 18.64 2.16 26.28
C ILE A 236 17.95 2.51 27.60
N ASP A 237 16.69 2.97 27.58
CA ASP A 237 15.92 3.26 28.80
C ASP A 237 15.73 2.00 29.67
N VAL A 238 15.25 0.90 29.08
CA VAL A 238 15.07 -0.38 29.79
C VAL A 238 16.42 -0.88 30.34
N ALA A 239 17.51 -0.74 29.59
CA ALA A 239 18.86 -1.10 30.01
C ALA A 239 19.32 -0.30 31.24
N GLN A 240 19.09 1.03 31.24
CA GLN A 240 19.41 1.91 32.37
C GLN A 240 18.56 1.59 33.60
N ARG A 241 17.24 1.43 33.45
CA ARG A 241 16.33 1.14 34.56
C ARG A 241 16.56 -0.22 35.21
N ASN A 242 17.05 -1.21 34.45
CA ASN A 242 17.36 -2.55 34.95
C ASN A 242 18.86 -2.76 35.29
N ASN A 243 19.73 -1.78 35.02
CA ASN A 243 21.18 -1.86 35.18
C ASN A 243 21.81 -3.08 34.48
N ILE A 244 21.45 -3.28 33.20
CA ILE A 244 21.96 -4.34 32.31
C ILE A 244 22.35 -3.74 30.95
N THR A 245 22.98 -4.50 30.05
CA THR A 245 23.35 -3.97 28.72
C THR A 245 22.18 -4.02 27.72
N PRO A 246 22.15 -3.17 26.68
CA PRO A 246 21.14 -3.25 25.61
C PRO A 246 21.05 -4.62 24.93
N ALA A 247 22.17 -5.34 24.83
CA ALA A 247 22.19 -6.72 24.33
C ALA A 247 21.44 -7.65 25.29
N GLN A 248 21.68 -7.53 26.59
CA GLN A 248 20.97 -8.29 27.61
C GLN A 248 19.46 -7.94 27.66
N VAL A 249 19.07 -6.69 27.42
CA VAL A 249 17.65 -6.29 27.27
C VAL A 249 16.98 -7.06 26.13
N LEU A 250 17.53 -7.02 24.91
CA LEU A 250 16.91 -7.68 23.75
C LEU A 250 16.83 -9.21 23.92
N LEU A 251 17.84 -9.84 24.51
CA LEU A 251 17.82 -11.27 24.83
C LEU A 251 16.79 -11.60 25.92
N ALA A 252 16.72 -10.80 27.00
CA ALA A 252 15.79 -11.02 28.10
C ALA A 252 14.33 -10.74 27.68
N TRP A 253 14.09 -9.81 26.76
CA TRP A 253 12.80 -9.59 26.11
C TRP A 253 12.37 -10.79 25.26
N THR A 254 13.30 -11.32 24.45
CA THR A 254 13.06 -12.53 23.64
C THR A 254 12.71 -13.73 24.53
N LEU A 255 13.48 -13.96 25.60
CA LEU A 255 13.21 -15.01 26.61
C LEU A 255 11.93 -14.76 27.39
N GLY A 256 11.61 -13.50 27.70
CA GLY A 256 10.40 -13.08 28.40
C GLY A 256 9.11 -13.32 27.59
N ARG A 257 9.24 -13.45 26.26
CA ARG A 257 8.19 -13.85 25.32
C ARG A 257 8.17 -15.37 25.04
N ASP A 258 8.93 -16.16 25.80
CA ASP A 258 9.09 -17.62 25.64
C ASP A 258 9.64 -18.05 24.26
N ILE A 259 10.48 -17.19 23.67
CA ILE A 259 11.23 -17.44 22.44
C ILE A 259 12.69 -17.73 22.80
N ILE A 260 13.35 -18.65 22.11
CA ILE A 260 14.75 -19.04 22.34
C ILE A 260 15.68 -18.18 21.45
N PRO A 261 16.45 -17.22 21.98
CA PRO A 261 17.41 -16.47 21.18
C PRO A 261 18.65 -17.30 20.79
N ILE A 262 19.09 -17.15 19.53
CA ILE A 262 20.33 -17.69 18.99
C ILE A 262 21.34 -16.53 18.80
N THR A 263 22.39 -16.50 19.62
CA THR A 263 23.39 -15.42 19.62
C THR A 263 24.63 -15.78 18.81
N LYS A 264 25.28 -14.78 18.19
CA LYS A 264 26.52 -14.95 17.41
C LYS A 264 27.57 -13.95 17.86
N SER A 265 28.73 -14.42 18.29
CA SER A 265 29.89 -13.58 18.60
C SER A 265 31.19 -14.36 18.41
N VAL A 266 32.26 -13.66 18.02
CA VAL A 266 33.65 -14.16 18.02
C VAL A 266 34.49 -13.48 19.11
N THR A 267 33.90 -12.54 19.86
CA THR A 267 34.55 -11.76 20.93
C THR A 267 34.24 -12.39 22.29
N PRO A 268 35.23 -12.91 23.04
CA PRO A 268 35.02 -13.62 24.32
C PRO A 268 34.13 -12.90 25.34
N SER A 269 34.37 -11.61 25.59
CA SER A 269 33.60 -10.82 26.55
C SER A 269 32.11 -10.73 26.20
N ARG A 270 31.76 -10.57 24.92
CA ARG A 270 30.37 -10.58 24.43
C ARG A 270 29.70 -11.95 24.53
N ILE A 271 30.48 -13.03 24.45
CA ILE A 271 29.97 -14.40 24.64
C ILE A 271 29.59 -14.59 26.12
N GLU A 272 30.46 -14.16 27.04
CA GLU A 272 30.20 -14.18 28.48
C GLU A 272 29.05 -13.24 28.89
N GLU A 273 28.97 -12.05 28.29
CA GLU A 273 27.91 -11.06 28.48
C GLU A 273 26.54 -11.60 28.08
N ASN A 274 26.43 -12.19 26.87
CA ASN A 274 25.20 -12.79 26.36
C ASN A 274 24.72 -13.95 27.24
N LEU A 275 25.65 -14.78 27.76
CA LEU A 275 25.29 -15.93 28.59
C LEU A 275 24.61 -15.53 29.90
N ARG A 276 25.00 -14.40 30.51
CA ARG A 276 24.42 -13.87 31.75
C ARG A 276 22.95 -13.45 31.61
N VAL A 277 22.38 -13.43 30.41
CA VAL A 277 20.92 -13.24 30.25
C VAL A 277 20.12 -14.35 30.96
N LEU A 278 20.69 -15.54 31.15
CA LEU A 278 20.04 -16.63 31.87
C LEU A 278 19.82 -16.32 33.37
N ASP A 279 20.56 -15.36 33.92
CA ASP A 279 20.41 -14.85 35.28
C ASP A 279 19.49 -13.62 35.36
N ILE A 280 19.09 -13.05 34.22
CA ILE A 280 18.33 -11.80 34.11
C ILE A 280 16.85 -12.11 33.88
N GLN A 281 15.99 -11.53 34.72
CA GLN A 281 14.55 -11.50 34.51
C GLN A 281 14.09 -10.04 34.41
N LEU A 282 13.72 -9.59 33.21
CA LEU A 282 13.08 -8.28 33.04
C LEU A 282 11.70 -8.24 33.75
N PRO A 283 11.28 -7.06 34.25
CA PRO A 283 9.91 -6.78 34.65
C PRO A 283 8.91 -7.08 33.52
N GLU A 284 7.71 -7.51 33.90
CA GLU A 284 6.63 -7.79 32.94
C GLU A 284 6.16 -6.52 32.22
N GLU A 285 6.23 -5.37 32.90
CA GLU A 285 6.00 -4.04 32.32
C GLU A 285 7.04 -3.67 31.24
N ASP A 286 8.31 -4.06 31.40
CA ASP A 286 9.37 -3.81 30.39
C ASP A 286 9.26 -4.76 29.20
N ILE A 287 8.95 -6.04 29.46
CA ILE A 287 8.65 -7.00 28.40
C ILE A 287 7.44 -6.51 27.59
N LYS A 288 6.40 -5.98 28.26
CA LYS A 288 5.25 -5.38 27.58
C LYS A 288 5.65 -4.12 26.82
N HIS A 289 6.37 -3.18 27.42
CA HIS A 289 6.75 -1.92 26.77
C HIS A 289 7.56 -2.15 25.49
N LEU A 290 8.56 -3.03 25.52
CA LEU A 290 9.34 -3.42 24.34
C LEU A 290 8.50 -4.14 23.28
N THR A 291 7.46 -4.87 23.69
CA THR A 291 6.56 -5.55 22.74
C THR A 291 5.56 -4.57 22.12
N ASP A 292 4.98 -3.66 22.90
CA ASP A 292 4.13 -2.56 22.41
C ASP A 292 4.91 -1.67 21.43
N GLU A 293 6.17 -1.37 21.73
CA GLU A 293 7.06 -0.56 20.90
C GLU A 293 7.51 -1.29 19.63
N ALA A 294 7.73 -2.61 19.68
CA ALA A 294 8.00 -3.40 18.47
C ALA A 294 6.74 -3.60 17.60
N LEU A 295 5.54 -3.52 18.19
CA LEU A 295 4.23 -3.58 17.51
C LEU A 295 3.80 -2.22 16.93
N SER A 296 4.34 -1.10 17.39
CA SER A 296 4.03 0.24 16.87
C SER A 296 4.76 0.59 15.56
N ARG A 297 5.73 -0.26 15.17
CA ARG A 297 6.68 -0.06 14.08
C ARG A 297 6.34 -0.97 12.88
N PRO A 298 6.63 -0.55 11.62
CA PRO A 298 6.53 -1.44 10.47
C PRO A 298 7.57 -2.57 10.57
N ILE A 299 7.29 -3.71 9.95
CA ILE A 299 8.20 -4.86 9.95
C ILE A 299 9.43 -4.56 9.07
N GLU A 300 10.63 -4.76 9.62
CA GLU A 300 11.92 -4.53 8.98
C GLU A 300 12.73 -5.82 8.88
N ARG A 301 12.44 -6.68 7.90
CA ARG A 301 13.21 -7.93 7.73
C ARG A 301 14.67 -7.67 7.38
N THR A 302 15.58 -8.31 8.10
CA THR A 302 17.01 -8.29 7.76
C THR A 302 17.43 -9.46 6.85
N VAL A 303 16.60 -10.51 6.76
CA VAL A 303 16.82 -11.67 5.89
C VAL A 303 15.56 -11.98 5.09
N ASP A 304 15.37 -11.26 3.98
CA ASP A 304 14.41 -11.63 2.94
C ASP A 304 15.16 -12.12 1.67
N PRO A 305 14.98 -13.39 1.25
CA PRO A 305 15.57 -13.92 0.03
C PRO A 305 14.59 -14.00 -1.15
N THR A 306 13.34 -13.53 -1.03
CA THR A 306 12.26 -13.73 -2.01
C THR A 306 12.66 -13.25 -3.41
N GLU A 307 13.08 -11.98 -3.55
CA GLU A 307 13.66 -11.45 -4.80
C GLU A 307 14.95 -12.19 -5.20
N GLY A 308 15.82 -12.44 -4.22
CA GLY A 308 17.16 -13.02 -4.42
C GLY A 308 17.15 -14.46 -4.95
N TRP A 309 16.05 -15.19 -4.75
CA TRP A 309 15.85 -16.55 -5.23
C TRP A 309 14.84 -16.65 -6.39
N ALA A 310 14.11 -15.56 -6.70
CA ALA A 310 13.08 -15.51 -7.73
C ALA A 310 12.02 -16.62 -7.58
N VAL A 311 11.54 -16.81 -6.35
CA VAL A 311 10.48 -17.79 -6.01
C VAL A 311 9.11 -17.31 -6.48
N GLN A 312 8.18 -18.27 -6.69
CA GLN A 312 6.84 -18.01 -7.19
C GLN A 312 5.86 -17.56 -6.09
N ASP A 313 5.93 -18.16 -4.90
CA ASP A 313 5.14 -17.78 -3.72
C ASP A 313 5.99 -16.90 -2.78
N GLU A 314 5.39 -15.90 -2.15
CA GLU A 314 6.04 -15.11 -1.10
C GLU A 314 6.36 -16.00 0.13
N ILE A 315 7.58 -15.88 0.64
CA ILE A 315 8.08 -16.70 1.78
C ILE A 315 7.48 -16.21 3.11
N PHE A 316 7.15 -14.93 3.19
CA PHE A 316 6.56 -14.26 4.34
C PHE A 316 5.20 -13.68 3.95
N GLU A 317 4.33 -13.47 4.94
CA GLU A 317 2.94 -13.02 4.75
C GLU A 317 2.70 -11.74 5.59
N ASP A 318 3.67 -10.84 5.57
CA ASP A 318 3.72 -9.64 6.42
C ASP A 318 2.67 -8.61 6.00
N GLY A 319 1.99 -8.02 6.98
CA GLY A 319 0.89 -7.06 6.73
C GLY A 319 -0.41 -7.70 6.23
N ILE A 320 -0.43 -9.01 5.99
CA ILE A 320 -1.66 -9.77 5.74
C ILE A 320 -2.30 -10.12 7.09
N ASP A 321 -3.62 -9.92 7.22
CA ASP A 321 -4.40 -10.27 8.41
C ASP A 321 -4.58 -11.80 8.53
N GLN A 322 -3.62 -12.45 9.19
CA GLN A 322 -3.59 -13.90 9.40
C GLN A 322 -4.57 -14.37 10.51
N THR A 323 -5.17 -13.45 11.28
CA THR A 323 -6.11 -13.78 12.37
C THR A 323 -7.31 -14.58 11.88
N ARG A 324 -7.65 -14.40 10.60
CA ARG A 324 -8.75 -15.07 9.91
C ARG A 324 -8.53 -16.58 9.77
N GLU A 325 -7.29 -17.08 9.67
CA GLU A 325 -7.02 -18.52 9.69
C GLU A 325 -7.18 -19.10 11.11
N MET A 326 -6.84 -18.32 12.14
CA MET A 326 -6.98 -18.73 13.54
C MET A 326 -8.44 -18.91 13.98
N GLU A 327 -9.39 -18.12 13.42
CA GLU A 327 -10.83 -18.35 13.62
C GLU A 327 -11.35 -19.59 12.85
N LEU A 328 -10.76 -19.93 11.69
CA LEU A 328 -11.26 -20.99 10.82
C LEU A 328 -10.95 -22.41 11.32
N LYS A 329 -9.85 -22.61 12.06
CA LYS A 329 -9.33 -23.93 12.45
C LYS A 329 -9.61 -24.38 13.89
N GLY A 330 -10.78 -24.02 14.42
CA GLY A 330 -11.37 -24.76 15.55
C GLY A 330 -10.92 -24.40 16.97
N GLY A 331 -10.11 -23.35 17.14
CA GLY A 331 -10.04 -22.55 18.38
C GLY A 331 -9.10 -23.02 19.49
N ALA A 332 -8.00 -22.28 19.68
CA ALA A 332 -7.22 -22.27 20.92
C ALA A 332 -6.35 -21.00 21.13
N TYR A 333 -6.87 -19.79 20.87
CA TYR A 333 -6.26 -18.58 21.44
C TYR A 333 -7.30 -17.56 21.93
N VAL A 334 -7.64 -17.67 23.21
CA VAL A 334 -8.14 -16.55 24.00
C VAL A 334 -6.96 -16.11 24.86
N PRO A 335 -6.37 -14.91 24.66
CA PRO A 335 -5.34 -14.43 25.56
C PRO A 335 -5.94 -14.37 26.98
N PRO A 336 -5.19 -14.74 28.02
CA PRO A 336 -5.73 -14.77 29.38
C PRO A 336 -6.27 -13.37 29.72
N PRO A 337 -7.47 -13.27 30.31
CA PRO A 337 -7.99 -11.97 30.72
C PRO A 337 -6.99 -11.35 31.70
N ALA A 338 -6.61 -10.09 31.46
CA ALA A 338 -5.90 -9.30 32.45
C ALA A 338 -6.67 -9.40 33.78
N HIS A 339 -5.97 -9.61 34.90
CA HIS A 339 -6.58 -9.92 36.19
C HIS A 339 -7.59 -8.83 36.62
N GLU A 340 -8.87 -9.02 36.32
CA GLU A 340 -9.94 -8.27 36.97
C GLU A 340 -9.92 -8.62 38.45
N SER A 341 -9.68 -7.60 39.28
CA SER A 341 -9.82 -7.65 40.74
C SER A 341 -11.06 -6.84 41.13
N PRO A 342 -12.26 -7.45 41.19
CA PRO A 342 -13.50 -6.75 41.44
C PRO A 342 -13.87 -6.73 42.94
N ILE A 343 -13.12 -5.99 43.75
CA ILE A 343 -13.49 -5.72 45.16
C ILE A 343 -13.34 -4.24 45.48
N GLU A 344 -14.48 -3.54 45.53
CA GLU A 344 -14.61 -2.31 46.32
C GLU A 344 -14.66 -2.68 47.82
N HIS A 345 -14.27 -1.76 48.71
CA HIS A 345 -14.22 -2.01 50.15
C HIS A 345 -15.57 -2.44 50.76
N ARG A 346 -15.61 -3.60 51.45
CA ARG A 346 -15.96 -3.73 52.89
C ARG A 346 -16.04 -5.18 53.40
N LEU A 347 -15.38 -5.41 54.55
CA LEU A 347 -15.74 -6.24 55.71
C LEU A 347 -16.10 -7.76 55.56
N GLU A 348 -15.76 -8.51 56.60
CA GLU A 348 -15.82 -9.98 56.78
C GLU A 348 -17.24 -10.52 57.17
N PRO A 349 -17.42 -11.81 57.58
CA PRO A 349 -17.06 -13.10 56.94
C PRO A 349 -18.21 -14.17 56.97
N ARG A 350 -18.10 -15.29 56.20
CA ARG A 350 -18.13 -16.71 56.70
C ARG A 350 -18.45 -17.83 55.67
N ASN A 351 -17.81 -18.98 55.94
CA ASN A 351 -18.21 -20.39 55.77
C ASN A 351 -18.25 -21.13 54.40
N ASP A 352 -17.61 -22.30 54.44
CA ASP A 352 -17.61 -23.53 53.61
C ASP A 352 -18.94 -24.33 53.70
N PRO A 353 -19.12 -25.54 53.08
CA PRO A 353 -18.38 -26.23 52.00
C PRO A 353 -19.29 -26.88 50.90
N GLU A 354 -18.70 -27.56 49.90
CA GLU A 354 -18.94 -28.98 49.48
C GLU A 354 -18.50 -29.30 48.02
N THR A 355 -18.47 -30.59 47.62
CA THR A 355 -17.67 -31.12 46.48
C THR A 355 -18.43 -32.07 45.49
N PRO A 356 -17.90 -33.18 44.89
CA PRO A 356 -17.45 -33.17 43.49
C PRO A 356 -17.96 -34.34 42.59
N SER A 357 -17.24 -34.63 41.49
CA SER A 357 -17.21 -35.88 40.67
C SER A 357 -18.19 -35.96 39.46
N ARG A 358 -18.05 -36.80 38.40
CA ARG A 358 -17.08 -37.91 38.10
C ARG A 358 -17.03 -38.31 36.58
N GLN A 359 -15.82 -38.51 36.03
CA GLN A 359 -15.25 -39.64 35.22
C GLN A 359 -15.88 -40.31 33.96
N PHE A 360 -15.00 -40.54 32.94
CA PHE A 360 -14.81 -41.76 32.09
C PHE A 360 -15.89 -42.22 31.06
N HIS A 361 -15.67 -43.11 30.04
CA HIS A 361 -14.50 -43.90 29.54
C HIS A 361 -14.58 -44.20 27.99
N THR A 362 -13.48 -44.75 27.43
CA THR A 362 -13.12 -45.43 26.13
C THR A 362 -14.19 -46.28 25.34
N SER A 363 -14.02 -46.92 24.15
CA SER A 363 -12.87 -47.39 23.30
C SER A 363 -13.28 -48.01 21.91
N ALA A 364 -12.40 -47.95 20.88
CA ALA A 364 -11.98 -49.00 19.89
C ALA A 364 -13.04 -49.74 18.95
N HIS A 365 -12.77 -50.51 17.86
CA HIS A 365 -11.56 -50.88 17.04
C HIS A 365 -11.97 -51.35 15.56
N PRO A 366 -11.17 -52.03 14.66
CA PRO A 366 -11.23 -51.84 13.18
C PRO A 366 -11.38 -53.15 12.32
N MET A 367 -10.67 -53.25 11.16
CA MET A 367 -10.57 -54.33 10.11
C MET A 367 -11.51 -54.14 8.88
N ALA A 368 -11.27 -54.63 7.64
CA ALA A 368 -10.12 -55.13 6.81
C ALA A 368 -10.66 -55.52 5.39
N ALA A 369 -9.94 -55.85 4.29
CA ALA A 369 -8.61 -55.52 3.69
C ALA A 369 -8.48 -56.22 2.29
N SER A 370 -7.38 -56.00 1.52
CA SER A 370 -6.91 -56.78 0.31
C SER A 370 -7.73 -56.67 -1.02
N SER A 371 -7.31 -57.00 -2.26
CA SER A 371 -6.03 -57.29 -3.00
C SER A 371 -6.36 -57.54 -4.51
N SER A 372 -5.49 -57.65 -5.55
CA SER A 372 -4.12 -57.14 -5.90
C SER A 372 -3.77 -57.53 -7.37
N SER A 373 -2.53 -57.25 -7.86
CA SER A 373 -1.83 -57.89 -9.03
C SER A 373 -2.25 -57.52 -10.49
N SER A 374 -1.43 -57.61 -11.56
CA SER A 374 0.07 -57.59 -11.74
C SER A 374 0.56 -57.64 -13.23
N SER A 375 1.69 -56.97 -13.55
CA SER A 375 2.71 -57.35 -14.61
C SER A 375 2.33 -57.32 -16.12
N SER A 376 3.22 -57.31 -17.14
CA SER A 376 4.62 -56.79 -17.30
C SER A 376 5.16 -56.81 -18.77
N SER A 377 6.19 -55.99 -19.05
CA SER A 377 7.39 -56.30 -19.90
C SER A 377 7.50 -55.92 -21.43
N ARG A 378 8.75 -55.53 -21.79
CA ARG A 378 9.53 -55.65 -23.07
C ARG A 378 9.44 -54.64 -24.25
N ARG A 379 10.62 -54.42 -24.87
CA ARG A 379 11.00 -53.72 -26.14
C ARG A 379 11.49 -54.80 -27.19
N PRO A 380 12.27 -54.58 -28.30
CA PRO A 380 12.89 -53.38 -28.96
C PRO A 380 13.03 -53.37 -30.53
N THR A 381 13.85 -52.41 -31.08
CA THR A 381 14.67 -52.44 -32.35
C THR A 381 13.99 -52.37 -33.74
N ALA A 382 14.61 -51.93 -34.87
CA ALA A 382 15.90 -51.26 -35.25
C ALA A 382 15.71 -50.50 -36.63
N ILE A 383 16.66 -49.76 -37.27
CA ILE A 383 17.89 -50.18 -38.02
C ILE A 383 18.77 -48.95 -38.46
N GLN A 384 20.10 -49.16 -38.50
CA GLN A 384 21.27 -48.53 -39.22
C GLN A 384 21.09 -47.34 -40.23
N ALA A 385 22.05 -46.42 -40.50
CA ALA A 385 23.41 -46.07 -39.99
C ALA A 385 23.79 -44.60 -40.46
N ARG A 386 24.99 -44.10 -40.89
CA ARG A 386 26.34 -44.62 -41.26
C ARG A 386 27.45 -43.52 -41.44
N LEU A 387 28.60 -43.65 -40.76
CA LEU A 387 29.99 -43.12 -41.04
C LEU A 387 30.37 -41.60 -41.01
N SER A 388 31.68 -41.36 -40.73
CA SER A 388 32.44 -40.09 -40.55
C SER A 388 33.63 -40.00 -41.56
N PRO A 389 34.75 -39.22 -41.43
CA PRO A 389 35.11 -38.05 -40.58
C PRO A 389 35.94 -36.90 -41.29
N ARG A 390 36.35 -35.89 -40.50
CA ARG A 390 37.63 -35.12 -40.54
C ARG A 390 37.97 -34.09 -41.65
N SER A 391 38.45 -32.92 -41.18
CA SER A 391 39.53 -32.02 -41.71
C SER A 391 39.45 -31.42 -43.12
N GLY A 392 39.75 -30.11 -43.23
CA GLY A 392 40.07 -29.43 -44.48
C GLY A 392 40.14 -27.91 -44.33
N SER A 393 41.04 -27.24 -45.06
CA SER A 393 41.24 -25.78 -45.01
C SER A 393 40.90 -25.08 -46.34
N SER A 394 40.91 -23.74 -46.29
CA SER A 394 41.40 -22.82 -47.34
C SER A 394 40.67 -22.70 -48.71
N SER A 395 40.07 -21.51 -48.90
CA SER A 395 40.28 -20.56 -50.03
C SER A 395 39.70 -20.81 -51.44
N GLY A 396 39.43 -19.70 -52.16
CA GLY A 396 38.88 -19.64 -53.54
C GLY A 396 37.35 -19.52 -53.54
N SER A 397 36.66 -18.45 -53.98
CA SER A 397 36.95 -17.41 -54.98
C SER A 397 37.00 -17.95 -56.43
N SER A 398 36.43 -17.29 -57.46
CA SER A 398 35.84 -15.93 -57.55
C SER A 398 34.97 -15.73 -58.82
N PHE A 399 34.61 -14.46 -59.10
CA PHE A 399 34.08 -13.85 -60.35
C PHE A 399 32.55 -13.70 -60.55
N PHE A 400 32.01 -12.59 -61.09
CA PHE A 400 32.37 -11.14 -60.99
C PHE A 400 31.33 -10.28 -61.75
N ARG A 401 30.91 -9.11 -61.19
CA ARG A 401 30.61 -7.80 -61.85
C ARG A 401 29.98 -6.85 -60.80
N SER A 402 30.42 -5.63 -60.46
CA SER A 402 31.17 -4.53 -61.14
C SER A 402 30.25 -3.52 -61.84
N PHE A 403 30.34 -2.19 -61.68
CA PHE A 403 30.95 -1.23 -60.70
C PHE A 403 30.21 0.13 -60.97
N ALA A 404 30.25 1.26 -60.23
CA ALA A 404 31.02 1.75 -59.08
C ALA A 404 30.05 2.56 -58.12
N SER A 405 30.33 3.67 -57.41
CA SER A 405 31.49 4.56 -57.17
C SER A 405 31.15 5.55 -56.01
N SER A 406 32.07 6.15 -55.23
CA SER A 406 33.44 5.78 -54.84
C SER A 406 34.03 6.79 -53.82
N SER A 407 34.46 6.34 -52.64
CA SER A 407 35.28 7.08 -51.62
C SER A 407 34.59 8.23 -50.86
N ARG A 408 35.01 8.65 -49.65
CA ARG A 408 36.23 8.33 -48.86
C ARG A 408 35.90 8.01 -47.38
N SER A 409 36.84 7.34 -46.71
CA SER A 409 36.97 7.35 -45.24
C SER A 409 38.34 7.92 -44.84
N ALA A 410 38.42 8.55 -43.67
CA ALA A 410 39.66 8.92 -42.99
C ALA A 410 39.49 8.65 -41.49
N ALA A 411 40.57 8.30 -40.79
CA ALA A 411 40.50 7.83 -39.41
C ALA A 411 40.47 8.98 -38.38
N VAL A 412 39.84 8.70 -37.23
CA VAL A 412 40.13 9.35 -35.96
C VAL A 412 40.75 8.26 -35.07
N ALA A 413 41.83 8.59 -34.35
CA ALA A 413 42.65 7.61 -33.64
C ALA A 413 42.00 7.13 -32.33
N GLU A 414 42.47 5.99 -31.83
CA GLU A 414 42.28 5.62 -30.42
C GLU A 414 42.93 6.69 -29.54
N VAL A 415 42.11 7.40 -28.75
CA VAL A 415 42.61 8.25 -27.67
C VAL A 415 42.67 7.38 -26.41
N GLN A 416 43.87 7.16 -25.87
CA GLN A 416 44.00 6.54 -24.54
C GLN A 416 43.23 7.37 -23.52
N PRO A 417 42.55 6.76 -22.53
CA PRO A 417 41.98 7.50 -21.42
C PRO A 417 43.11 8.27 -20.71
N PRO A 418 42.88 9.54 -20.30
CA PRO A 418 43.92 10.34 -19.67
C PRO A 418 44.42 9.66 -18.39
N THR A 419 45.72 9.79 -18.14
CA THR A 419 46.31 9.38 -16.86
C THR A 419 45.71 10.20 -15.71
N ALA A 420 45.75 9.64 -14.50
CA ALA A 420 45.06 10.20 -13.31
C ALA A 420 45.53 11.60 -12.84
N SER A 421 46.40 12.27 -13.61
CA SER A 421 46.85 13.65 -13.43
C SER A 421 46.04 14.70 -14.19
N GLU A 422 45.19 14.31 -15.15
CA GLU A 422 44.50 15.25 -16.08
C GLU A 422 42.96 15.19 -16.02
N ALA A 423 42.39 14.85 -14.86
CA ALA A 423 40.97 15.08 -14.60
C ALA A 423 40.71 16.58 -14.29
N PRO A 424 39.59 17.17 -14.75
CA PRO A 424 39.26 18.55 -14.41
C PRO A 424 39.00 18.66 -12.91
N VAL A 425 39.73 19.56 -12.24
CA VAL A 425 39.56 19.81 -10.81
C VAL A 425 38.15 20.32 -10.56
N VAL A 426 37.35 19.55 -9.82
CA VAL A 426 35.99 19.94 -9.44
C VAL A 426 36.06 21.21 -8.58
N SER A 427 35.30 22.23 -9.01
CA SER A 427 35.15 23.55 -8.39
C SER A 427 35.31 23.54 -6.86
N THR A 428 36.29 24.30 -6.37
CA THR A 428 36.52 24.54 -4.93
C THR A 428 35.48 25.52 -4.35
N SER A 429 34.19 25.19 -4.50
CA SER A 429 33.09 25.91 -3.88
C SER A 429 33.09 25.64 -2.37
N PRO A 430 33.17 26.66 -1.49
CA PRO A 430 33.19 26.46 -0.04
C PRO A 430 31.87 25.88 0.52
N LEU A 431 30.81 25.85 -0.30
CA LEU A 431 29.49 25.33 0.02
C LEU A 431 29.25 23.87 -0.42
N LEU A 432 30.04 23.35 -1.36
CA LEU A 432 29.89 21.98 -1.87
C LEU A 432 31.04 21.11 -1.35
N ARG A 433 30.74 20.34 -0.30
CA ARG A 433 31.72 19.46 0.36
C ARG A 433 31.30 18.00 0.19
N THR A 434 32.26 17.13 -0.14
CA THR A 434 31.99 15.82 -0.76
C THR A 434 32.23 14.61 0.16
N THR A 435 32.49 14.82 1.45
CA THR A 435 32.69 13.73 2.43
C THR A 435 31.77 13.87 3.64
N THR A 436 31.47 12.76 4.31
CA THR A 436 30.58 12.70 5.49
C THR A 436 31.04 13.67 6.59
N ASP A 437 32.33 13.67 6.93
CA ASP A 437 32.91 14.54 7.95
C ASP A 437 32.75 16.03 7.59
N SER A 438 32.91 16.35 6.30
CA SER A 438 32.82 17.71 5.79
C SER A 438 31.38 18.26 5.79
N ALA A 439 30.38 17.36 5.68
CA ALA A 439 28.97 17.68 5.82
C ALA A 439 28.55 17.82 7.30
N ILE A 440 29.06 16.95 8.19
CA ILE A 440 28.89 17.06 9.65
C ILE A 440 29.47 18.38 10.17
N ALA A 441 30.62 18.81 9.65
CA ALA A 441 31.26 20.09 9.98
C ALA A 441 30.58 21.34 9.36
N THR A 442 29.25 21.32 9.17
CA THR A 442 28.47 22.46 8.66
C THR A 442 27.69 23.12 9.80
N PRO A 443 27.96 24.41 10.13
CA PRO A 443 27.16 25.13 11.11
C PRO A 443 25.67 25.16 10.74
N GLY A 444 24.80 25.15 11.75
CA GLY A 444 23.40 25.50 11.57
C GLY A 444 23.24 27.00 11.28
N LEU A 445 22.07 27.38 10.76
CA LEU A 445 21.78 28.78 10.52
C LEU A 445 21.47 29.45 11.86
N ARG A 446 22.30 30.42 12.26
CA ARG A 446 22.07 31.22 13.46
C ARG A 446 21.19 32.42 13.16
N PHE A 447 20.16 32.59 13.97
CA PHE A 447 19.28 33.76 13.91
C PHE A 447 18.89 34.20 15.32
N THR A 448 18.72 35.50 15.50
CA THR A 448 18.21 36.08 16.75
C THR A 448 16.69 36.19 16.67
N ASP A 449 16.02 35.57 17.63
CA ASP A 449 14.57 35.72 17.84
C ASP A 449 14.26 37.18 18.20
N ARG A 450 13.34 37.83 17.46
CA ARG A 450 13.01 39.26 17.66
C ARG A 450 12.15 39.55 18.89
N GLU A 451 11.50 38.55 19.49
CA GLU A 451 10.71 38.74 20.72
C GLU A 451 11.54 38.47 21.98
N SER A 452 12.39 37.44 21.97
CA SER A 452 13.23 37.09 23.14
C SER A 452 14.67 37.62 23.10
N ASN A 453 15.13 38.08 21.93
CA ASN A 453 16.52 38.50 21.67
C ASN A 453 17.58 37.40 21.90
N ILE A 454 17.17 36.13 21.86
CA ILE A 454 18.02 34.94 22.04
C ILE A 454 18.51 34.44 20.66
N GLU A 455 19.80 34.16 20.55
CA GLU A 455 20.41 33.53 19.38
C GLU A 455 20.10 32.02 19.35
N ARG A 456 19.60 31.50 18.23
CA ARG A 456 19.23 30.08 18.03
C ARG A 456 19.88 29.54 16.77
N GLU A 457 20.33 28.28 16.80
CA GLU A 457 20.97 27.59 15.68
C GLU A 457 20.09 26.42 15.19
N THR A 458 19.86 26.32 13.88
CA THR A 458 18.98 25.28 13.31
C THR A 458 19.64 23.89 13.26
N LYS A 459 18.92 22.86 13.74
CA LYS A 459 19.25 21.45 13.45
C LYS A 459 18.72 21.06 12.08
N LYS A 460 19.52 20.32 11.29
CA LYS A 460 19.16 19.86 9.94
C LYS A 460 18.49 18.49 9.96
N MET A 461 17.62 18.24 8.97
CA MET A 461 17.21 16.89 8.58
C MET A 461 18.15 16.35 7.49
N ASN A 462 18.33 15.02 7.46
CA ASN A 462 19.12 14.34 6.43
C ASN A 462 18.18 13.79 5.34
N MET A 463 18.42 14.14 4.08
CA MET A 463 17.85 13.38 2.95
C MET A 463 18.67 12.12 2.70
N TYR A 464 18.01 11.00 2.41
CA TYR A 464 18.65 9.71 2.14
C TYR A 464 18.94 9.49 0.64
N THR A 465 19.81 8.53 0.36
CA THR A 465 20.52 8.39 -0.91
C THR A 465 19.78 7.53 -1.94
N VAL A 466 19.56 8.05 -3.15
CA VAL A 466 19.13 7.26 -4.31
C VAL A 466 20.23 6.27 -4.70
N ARG A 467 19.88 4.99 -4.91
CA ARG A 467 20.77 3.99 -5.53
C ARG A 467 20.27 3.69 -6.95
N THR A 468 21.18 3.75 -7.90
CA THR A 468 20.92 3.44 -9.31
C THR A 468 20.92 1.91 -9.54
N PHE A 469 19.94 1.44 -10.31
CA PHE A 469 19.91 0.09 -10.86
C PHE A 469 20.18 0.13 -12.37
N SER A 470 20.90 -0.89 -12.87
CA SER A 470 21.25 -1.03 -14.29
C SER A 470 20.40 -2.12 -14.93
N THR A 471 19.68 -1.78 -16.00
CA THR A 471 18.86 -2.74 -16.76
C THR A 471 19.70 -3.47 -17.79
N SER A 472 19.47 -4.77 -17.94
CA SER A 472 19.81 -5.50 -19.16
C SER A 472 18.70 -6.50 -19.47
N ALA A 473 18.25 -6.51 -20.73
CA ALA A 473 17.14 -7.34 -21.19
C ALA A 473 17.47 -7.97 -22.54
N ALA A 474 17.11 -9.23 -22.71
CA ALA A 474 17.17 -9.95 -23.98
C ALA A 474 16.02 -10.98 -24.04
N SER A 475 15.53 -11.29 -25.24
CA SER A 475 14.21 -11.90 -25.43
C SER A 475 14.17 -13.04 -26.45
N ARG A 476 13.19 -13.94 -26.27
CA ARG A 476 12.42 -14.72 -27.27
C ARG A 476 11.44 -15.63 -26.49
N ALA A 477 10.12 -15.70 -26.69
CA ALA A 477 9.21 -15.59 -27.85
C ALA A 477 8.71 -16.96 -28.37
N SER A 478 7.43 -17.24 -28.06
CA SER A 478 6.43 -18.06 -28.82
C SER A 478 6.79 -19.53 -29.19
N VAL A 479 5.89 -20.40 -29.64
CA VAL A 479 4.44 -20.40 -29.99
C VAL A 479 3.85 -21.73 -29.46
N SER A 480 2.61 -21.89 -29.01
CA SER A 480 1.39 -21.97 -29.84
C SER A 480 0.21 -22.54 -29.03
N ALA A 481 -1.01 -22.25 -29.48
CA ALA A 481 -2.23 -22.94 -29.06
C ALA A 481 -3.10 -23.21 -30.30
N SER A 482 -3.82 -24.33 -30.31
CA SER A 482 -4.79 -24.69 -31.36
C SER A 482 -5.99 -25.44 -30.74
N PRO A 483 -7.22 -25.28 -31.29
CA PRO A 483 -8.43 -25.59 -30.55
C PRO A 483 -9.10 -26.92 -30.96
N SER A 484 -9.97 -27.42 -30.08
CA SER A 484 -11.13 -28.22 -30.48
C SER A 484 -12.29 -27.94 -29.52
N ALA A 485 -13.53 -28.06 -30.00
CA ALA A 485 -14.73 -27.73 -29.25
C ALA A 485 -15.70 -28.91 -29.23
N SER A 486 -16.52 -29.01 -28.18
CA SER A 486 -17.84 -29.64 -28.27
C SER A 486 -18.75 -29.10 -27.18
N SER A 487 -20.06 -29.11 -27.43
CA SER A 487 -21.09 -28.51 -26.59
C SER A 487 -22.02 -29.56 -26.01
N SER A 488 -22.56 -29.29 -24.82
CA SER A 488 -23.87 -29.79 -24.40
C SER A 488 -24.44 -28.85 -23.33
N ALA A 489 -25.77 -28.80 -23.22
CA ALA A 489 -26.49 -27.91 -22.32
C ALA A 489 -27.48 -28.68 -21.45
N ALA A 490 -27.75 -28.18 -20.25
CA ALA A 490 -28.76 -28.68 -19.33
C ALA A 490 -29.49 -27.51 -18.64
N ALA A 491 -30.71 -27.76 -18.16
CA ALA A 491 -31.71 -26.76 -17.82
C ALA A 491 -31.76 -26.39 -16.31
N PRO A 492 -32.42 -25.27 -15.90
CA PRO A 492 -32.34 -24.74 -14.55
C PRO A 492 -33.33 -25.36 -13.54
N ALA A 493 -33.05 -25.15 -12.25
CA ALA A 493 -33.84 -25.57 -11.09
C ALA A 493 -33.87 -24.43 -10.02
N PRO A 494 -34.79 -24.46 -9.03
CA PRO A 494 -35.58 -23.25 -8.73
C PRO A 494 -35.23 -22.49 -7.45
N THR A 495 -35.90 -21.35 -7.26
CA THR A 495 -35.87 -20.50 -6.07
C THR A 495 -36.38 -21.20 -4.81
N SER A 496 -35.74 -20.90 -3.67
CA SER A 496 -36.25 -21.22 -2.32
C SER A 496 -35.95 -20.09 -1.34
N SER A 497 -36.81 -19.90 -0.35
CA SER A 497 -36.77 -18.79 0.60
C SER A 497 -35.63 -18.90 1.61
N SER A 498 -35.15 -17.75 2.09
CA SER A 498 -34.13 -17.66 3.13
C SER A 498 -34.64 -18.20 4.47
N SER A 499 -33.99 -19.26 4.98
CA SER A 499 -34.13 -19.65 6.38
C SER A 499 -33.40 -18.65 7.27
N SER A 500 -34.08 -18.17 8.33
CA SER A 500 -33.47 -17.28 9.31
C SER A 500 -32.38 -18.03 10.10
N ARG A 501 -31.25 -17.36 10.37
CA ARG A 501 -30.18 -17.95 11.17
C ARG A 501 -30.66 -18.12 12.61
N THR A 502 -30.82 -19.36 13.06
CA THR A 502 -31.13 -19.69 14.45
C THR A 502 -29.97 -19.28 15.36
N PHE A 503 -30.19 -18.23 16.14
CA PHE A 503 -29.26 -17.77 17.18
C PHE A 503 -29.58 -18.48 18.52
N PRO A 504 -28.57 -18.91 19.30
CA PRO A 504 -28.79 -19.33 20.69
C PRO A 504 -29.45 -18.22 21.52
N ASP A 505 -30.28 -18.58 22.49
CA ASP A 505 -31.23 -17.68 23.18
C ASP A 505 -30.66 -16.31 23.60
N LYS A 506 -29.47 -16.28 24.21
CA LYS A 506 -28.80 -15.03 24.62
C LYS A 506 -28.40 -14.13 23.44
N LYS A 507 -28.10 -14.71 22.27
CA LYS A 507 -27.89 -13.97 21.01
C LYS A 507 -29.24 -13.61 20.36
N ALA A 508 -30.24 -14.49 20.38
CA ALA A 508 -31.58 -14.20 19.85
C ALA A 508 -32.25 -13.02 20.59
N PHE A 509 -32.20 -12.98 21.92
CA PHE A 509 -32.71 -11.88 22.74
C PHE A 509 -32.02 -10.53 22.40
N LEU A 510 -30.69 -10.55 22.17
CA LEU A 510 -29.96 -9.34 21.76
C LEU A 510 -30.29 -8.94 20.31
N TYR A 511 -30.52 -9.90 19.42
CA TYR A 511 -30.95 -9.65 18.03
C TYR A 511 -32.31 -8.94 18.01
N GLU A 512 -33.30 -9.51 18.70
CA GLU A 512 -34.63 -8.91 18.92
C GLU A 512 -34.56 -7.51 19.52
N LYS A 513 -33.73 -7.31 20.55
CA LYS A 513 -33.53 -6.00 21.17
C LYS A 513 -32.93 -4.99 20.19
N TYR A 514 -31.95 -5.39 19.39
CA TYR A 514 -31.29 -4.52 18.40
C TYR A 514 -32.22 -4.19 17.22
N LEU A 515 -33.06 -5.15 16.81
CA LEU A 515 -34.06 -4.97 15.77
C LEU A 515 -35.11 -3.92 16.18
N ARG A 516 -35.61 -3.99 17.41
CA ARG A 516 -36.49 -2.95 17.99
C ARG A 516 -35.81 -1.59 18.12
N LEU A 517 -34.56 -1.56 18.59
CA LEU A 517 -33.81 -0.28 18.70
C LEU A 517 -33.63 0.43 17.35
N LEU A 518 -33.49 -0.32 16.24
CA LEU A 518 -33.39 0.25 14.89
C LEU A 518 -34.73 0.52 14.20
N ARG A 519 -35.78 -0.26 14.50
CA ARG A 519 -37.11 -0.14 13.87
C ARG A 519 -38.01 0.87 14.58
N ASP A 520 -37.98 0.89 15.91
CA ASP A 520 -39.00 1.55 16.74
C ASP A 520 -38.55 2.94 17.24
N SER A 521 -37.37 3.41 16.85
CA SER A 521 -36.76 4.67 17.32
C SER A 521 -36.80 5.79 16.25
N PRO A 522 -37.51 6.91 16.48
CA PRO A 522 -37.56 8.06 15.57
C PRO A 522 -36.21 8.71 15.24
N MET A 523 -35.21 8.59 16.12
CA MET A 523 -33.80 8.81 15.76
C MET A 523 -32.90 7.75 16.39
N VAL A 524 -31.91 7.29 15.62
CA VAL A 524 -30.78 6.47 16.10
C VAL A 524 -29.47 7.14 15.71
N LEU A 525 -28.71 7.64 16.68
CA LEU A 525 -27.35 8.13 16.48
C LEU A 525 -26.35 6.99 16.74
N VAL A 526 -25.51 6.71 15.74
CA VAL A 526 -24.44 5.70 15.80
C VAL A 526 -23.14 6.36 16.25
N LEU A 527 -22.58 5.86 17.35
CA LEU A 527 -21.40 6.38 18.01
C LEU A 527 -20.33 5.27 18.07
N GLN A 528 -19.13 5.54 17.55
CA GLN A 528 -17.95 4.75 17.92
C GLN A 528 -17.47 5.18 19.31
N HIS A 529 -16.93 4.26 20.11
CA HIS A 529 -16.34 4.58 21.42
C HIS A 529 -14.92 4.03 21.58
N ASN A 530 -14.03 4.89 22.07
CA ASN A 530 -12.62 4.58 22.27
C ASN A 530 -12.35 4.48 23.78
N ASN A 531 -12.20 3.25 24.28
CA ASN A 531 -11.82 2.90 25.66
C ASN A 531 -12.64 3.56 26.80
N LEU A 532 -13.94 3.80 26.59
CA LEU A 532 -14.86 4.18 27.67
C LEU A 532 -15.11 3.03 28.66
N SER A 533 -15.02 3.31 29.96
CA SER A 533 -15.30 2.34 31.01
C SER A 533 -16.80 2.14 31.27
N VAL A 534 -17.15 1.07 32.00
CA VAL A 534 -18.52 0.82 32.46
C VAL A 534 -19.03 1.97 33.35
N ALA A 535 -18.14 2.61 34.13
CA ALA A 535 -18.46 3.76 34.95
C ALA A 535 -18.77 5.01 34.10
N ASP A 536 -17.96 5.30 33.07
CA ASP A 536 -18.21 6.41 32.14
C ASP A 536 -19.56 6.24 31.42
N PHE A 537 -19.85 5.04 30.90
CA PHE A 537 -21.14 4.75 30.26
C PHE A 537 -22.33 4.85 31.22
N SER A 538 -22.14 4.50 32.49
CA SER A 538 -23.19 4.61 33.52
C SER A 538 -23.45 6.07 33.88
N LYS A 539 -22.41 6.89 34.02
CA LYS A 539 -22.52 8.34 34.20
C LYS A 539 -23.20 9.00 33.00
N LEU A 540 -22.77 8.70 31.78
CA LEU A 540 -23.37 9.27 30.55
C LEU A 540 -24.85 8.90 30.41
N ARG A 541 -25.25 7.68 30.80
CA ARG A 541 -26.68 7.31 30.87
C ARG A 541 -27.45 8.11 31.92
N ALA A 542 -26.86 8.39 33.08
CA ALA A 542 -27.49 9.24 34.09
C ALA A 542 -27.62 10.70 33.61
N ASP A 543 -26.59 11.26 32.99
CA ASP A 543 -26.59 12.61 32.42
C ASP A 543 -27.63 12.76 31.29
N LEU A 544 -27.77 11.75 30.41
CA LEU A 544 -28.82 11.69 29.39
C LEU A 544 -30.22 11.53 30.01
N ALA A 545 -30.36 10.71 31.06
CA ALA A 545 -31.63 10.51 31.75
C ALA A 545 -32.07 11.73 32.59
N ALA A 546 -31.17 12.66 32.90
CA ALA A 546 -31.44 13.90 33.62
C ALA A 546 -31.97 15.05 32.73
N ILE A 547 -31.97 14.89 31.41
CA ILE A 547 -32.53 15.88 30.47
C ILE A 547 -34.05 16.00 30.71
N LYS A 548 -34.55 17.22 30.90
CA LYS A 548 -35.99 17.49 30.98
C LYS A 548 -36.69 17.06 29.69
N LEU A 549 -37.74 16.26 29.82
CA LEU A 549 -38.61 15.89 28.71
C LEU A 549 -39.51 17.08 28.28
N PRO A 550 -40.03 17.08 27.04
CA PRO A 550 -41.15 17.93 26.65
C PRO A 550 -42.38 17.73 27.55
N GLU A 551 -43.25 18.72 27.64
CA GLU A 551 -44.48 18.61 28.44
C GLU A 551 -45.41 17.51 27.88
N GLY A 552 -45.92 16.66 28.76
CA GLY A 552 -46.74 15.50 28.40
C GLY A 552 -45.94 14.22 28.06
N GLU A 553 -44.64 14.31 27.82
CA GLU A 553 -43.84 13.17 27.36
C GLU A 553 -43.18 12.34 28.47
N ALA A 554 -43.10 11.01 28.24
CA ALA A 554 -42.58 10.05 29.21
C ALA A 554 -41.36 9.23 28.72
N ALA A 555 -41.23 9.01 27.40
CA ALA A 555 -40.12 8.24 26.84
C ALA A 555 -38.81 9.03 26.90
N ARG A 556 -37.68 8.37 27.23
CA ARG A 556 -36.34 8.98 27.31
C ARG A 556 -35.39 8.39 26.27
N ALA A 557 -34.40 9.17 25.85
CA ALA A 557 -33.31 8.68 25.02
C ALA A 557 -32.49 7.58 25.75
N SER A 558 -31.93 6.62 25.01
CA SER A 558 -31.23 5.46 25.57
C SER A 558 -29.91 5.16 24.86
N LEU A 559 -28.84 4.90 25.64
CA LEU A 559 -27.50 4.60 25.13
C LEU A 559 -27.15 3.11 25.31
N THR A 560 -27.27 2.33 24.23
CA THR A 560 -27.01 0.88 24.22
C THR A 560 -25.72 0.56 23.47
N VAL A 561 -24.75 -0.07 24.13
CA VAL A 561 -23.56 -0.64 23.47
C VAL A 561 -23.99 -1.91 22.70
N VAL A 562 -23.57 -2.04 21.44
CA VAL A 562 -24.02 -3.11 20.54
C VAL A 562 -22.87 -3.97 20.01
N ARG A 563 -23.13 -5.27 19.82
CA ARG A 563 -22.16 -6.19 19.23
C ARG A 563 -22.14 -6.05 17.71
N ALA A 564 -21.05 -5.51 17.15
CA ALA A 564 -20.89 -5.20 15.72
C ALA A 564 -21.39 -6.31 14.77
N GLY A 565 -20.95 -7.57 14.96
CA GLY A 565 -21.36 -8.70 14.12
C GLY A 565 -22.85 -9.09 14.23
N LEU A 566 -23.54 -8.71 15.31
CA LEU A 566 -24.97 -8.97 15.50
C LEU A 566 -25.83 -7.80 15.00
N ILE A 567 -25.43 -6.56 15.25
CA ILE A 567 -26.11 -5.37 14.71
C ILE A 567 -26.01 -5.32 13.17
N LYS A 568 -24.88 -5.71 12.57
CA LYS A 568 -24.75 -5.88 11.11
C LYS A 568 -25.67 -6.98 10.54
N ALA A 569 -26.03 -7.98 11.33
CA ALA A 569 -26.98 -9.00 10.90
C ALA A 569 -28.42 -8.46 10.90
N VAL A 570 -28.79 -7.68 11.93
CA VAL A 570 -30.07 -6.97 12.01
C VAL A 570 -30.21 -5.92 10.91
N THR A 571 -29.21 -5.06 10.67
CA THR A 571 -29.30 -4.08 9.58
C THR A 571 -29.43 -4.75 8.22
N ARG A 572 -28.81 -5.91 8.01
CA ARG A 572 -28.95 -6.67 6.77
C ARG A 572 -30.35 -7.27 6.62
N GLU A 573 -30.99 -7.73 7.69
CA GLU A 573 -32.42 -8.13 7.63
C GLU A 573 -33.30 -6.92 7.28
N LEU A 574 -33.17 -5.82 8.03
CA LEU A 574 -33.94 -4.59 7.79
C LEU A 574 -33.63 -3.95 6.42
N SER A 575 -32.48 -4.23 5.82
CA SER A 575 -32.08 -3.69 4.51
C SER A 575 -32.91 -4.19 3.33
N ALA A 576 -33.68 -5.29 3.50
CA ALA A 576 -34.63 -5.74 2.50
C ALA A 576 -35.75 -4.70 2.24
N ASP A 577 -36.22 -4.06 3.32
CA ASP A 577 -37.34 -3.10 3.29
C ASP A 577 -36.88 -1.64 3.49
N ASN A 578 -35.61 -1.40 3.83
CA ASN A 578 -35.10 -0.08 4.23
C ASN A 578 -33.66 0.19 3.72
N PRO A 579 -33.47 0.98 2.64
CA PRO A 579 -32.16 1.21 2.04
C PRO A 579 -31.17 1.96 2.96
N ALA A 580 -31.65 2.74 3.94
CA ALA A 580 -30.77 3.38 4.92
C ALA A 580 -30.00 2.35 5.77
N MET A 581 -30.59 1.17 6.01
CA MET A 581 -29.94 0.10 6.79
C MET A 581 -28.84 -0.62 6.00
N ALA A 582 -28.94 -0.68 4.67
CA ALA A 582 -27.84 -1.10 3.80
C ALA A 582 -26.67 -0.09 3.86
N GLN A 583 -26.99 1.19 3.70
CA GLN A 583 -26.01 2.29 3.69
C GLN A 583 -25.35 2.52 5.06
N LEU A 584 -26.00 2.12 6.16
CA LEU A 584 -25.42 2.17 7.51
C LEU A 584 -24.40 1.05 7.77
N GLN A 585 -24.49 -0.08 7.08
CA GLN A 585 -23.68 -1.28 7.36
C GLN A 585 -22.14 -1.06 7.34
N PRO A 586 -21.55 -0.22 6.47
CA PRO A 586 -20.11 0.10 6.50
C PRO A 586 -19.66 0.83 7.78
N ALA A 587 -20.52 1.69 8.35
CA ALA A 587 -20.21 2.48 9.55
C ALA A 587 -20.19 1.64 10.84
N LEU A 588 -20.80 0.46 10.85
CA LEU A 588 -20.94 -0.38 12.06
C LEU A 588 -19.67 -1.20 12.39
N SER A 589 -18.47 -0.62 12.22
CA SER A 589 -17.18 -1.29 12.46
C SER A 589 -16.54 -0.83 13.76
N GLY A 590 -15.85 -1.74 14.47
CA GLY A 590 -15.24 -1.45 15.77
C GLY A 590 -16.25 -1.43 16.94
N PRO A 591 -15.91 -0.76 18.06
CA PRO A 591 -16.77 -0.67 19.24
C PRO A 591 -17.87 0.39 19.03
N ILE A 592 -19.13 -0.06 18.93
CA ILE A 592 -20.29 0.80 18.60
C ILE A 592 -21.28 0.88 19.76
N ALA A 593 -21.77 2.08 20.02
CA ALA A 593 -22.96 2.37 20.81
C ALA A 593 -24.03 3.05 19.96
N LEU A 594 -25.29 2.72 20.22
CA LEU A 594 -26.46 3.38 19.63
C LEU A 594 -27.11 4.26 20.69
N LEU A 595 -27.25 5.56 20.39
CA LEU A 595 -28.07 6.50 21.15
C LEU A 595 -29.42 6.64 20.44
N THR A 596 -30.44 5.98 20.95
CA THR A 596 -31.82 6.12 20.43
C THR A 596 -32.51 7.30 21.09
N CYS A 597 -33.31 8.05 20.34
CA CYS A 597 -34.06 9.21 20.83
C CYS A 597 -35.53 9.12 20.38
N PRO A 598 -36.51 9.15 21.31
CA PRO A 598 -37.93 9.12 20.97
C PRO A 598 -38.47 10.46 20.46
N HIS A 599 -37.83 11.58 20.83
CA HIS A 599 -38.35 12.94 20.59
C HIS A 599 -37.43 13.74 19.69
N LEU A 600 -37.99 14.41 18.69
CA LEU A 600 -37.25 15.20 17.70
C LEU A 600 -37.39 16.72 17.88
N THR A 601 -37.84 17.22 19.04
CA THR A 601 -37.98 18.67 19.23
C THR A 601 -36.58 19.33 19.29
N PRO A 602 -36.34 20.48 18.61
CA PRO A 602 -35.01 21.10 18.55
C PRO A 602 -34.41 21.41 19.93
N ALA A 603 -35.23 21.77 20.92
CA ALA A 603 -34.80 22.01 22.28
C ALA A 603 -34.31 20.73 22.99
N TYR A 604 -35.00 19.60 22.82
CA TYR A 604 -34.61 18.32 23.41
C TYR A 604 -33.38 17.74 22.71
N LEU A 605 -33.33 17.79 21.38
CA LEU A 605 -32.17 17.38 20.59
C LEU A 605 -30.92 18.22 20.92
N SER A 606 -31.06 19.53 21.07
CA SER A 606 -29.96 20.40 21.52
C SER A 606 -29.47 20.01 22.92
N ALA A 607 -30.36 19.80 23.89
CA ALA A 607 -29.98 19.36 25.23
C ALA A 607 -29.28 17.97 25.23
N LEU A 608 -29.74 17.05 24.36
CA LEU A 608 -29.16 15.72 24.17
C LEU A 608 -27.77 15.78 23.53
N PHE A 609 -27.60 16.49 22.42
CA PHE A 609 -26.28 16.66 21.80
C PHE A 609 -25.32 17.38 22.75
N ASN A 610 -25.77 18.37 23.52
CA ASN A 610 -24.94 19.03 24.54
C ASN A 610 -24.50 18.11 25.70
N VAL A 611 -25.21 17.00 25.98
CA VAL A 611 -24.72 15.95 26.90
C VAL A 611 -23.65 15.10 26.23
N VAL A 612 -23.84 14.74 24.95
CA VAL A 612 -22.84 13.97 24.18
C VAL A 612 -21.56 14.77 23.96
N ASP A 613 -21.65 16.06 23.57
CA ASP A 613 -20.53 16.99 23.37
C ASP A 613 -19.60 17.05 24.59
N ARG A 614 -20.17 17.14 25.80
CA ARG A 614 -19.39 17.11 27.05
C ARG A 614 -18.67 15.78 27.29
N ALA A 615 -19.18 14.67 26.73
CA ALA A 615 -18.53 13.36 26.75
C ALA A 615 -17.53 13.14 25.60
N LEU A 616 -17.56 13.98 24.54
CA LEU A 616 -16.48 14.03 23.53
C LEU A 616 -15.17 14.60 24.11
N GLY A 617 -15.26 15.35 25.22
CA GLY A 617 -14.13 16.01 25.88
C GLY A 617 -14.06 17.52 25.63
N HIS A 618 -14.98 18.09 24.82
CA HIS A 618 -15.02 19.52 24.55
C HIS A 618 -15.93 20.24 25.56
N ALA A 619 -15.31 21.04 26.43
CA ALA A 619 -16.00 22.19 27.02
C ALA A 619 -15.96 23.33 25.99
N PRO A 620 -17.11 23.84 25.49
CA PRO A 620 -17.10 24.94 24.53
C PRO A 620 -16.53 26.20 25.19
N PRO A 621 -15.56 26.90 24.57
CA PRO A 621 -15.00 28.11 25.15
C PRO A 621 -16.06 29.22 25.22
N ARG A 622 -16.10 29.96 26.33
CA ARG A 622 -16.82 31.24 26.35
C ARG A 622 -16.19 32.17 25.30
N ALA A 623 -17.04 32.86 24.55
CA ALA A 623 -16.58 33.86 23.59
C ALA A 623 -15.72 34.94 24.29
N PRO A 624 -14.53 35.29 23.76
CA PRO A 624 -13.72 36.37 24.29
C PRO A 624 -14.42 37.73 24.21
N ALA A 625 -13.88 38.71 24.93
CA ALA A 625 -14.20 40.11 24.68
C ALA A 625 -13.73 40.52 23.26
N ALA A 626 -14.48 41.39 22.60
CA ALA A 626 -14.20 41.81 21.23
C ALA A 626 -12.77 42.37 21.08
N GLY A 627 -12.00 41.81 20.15
CA GLY A 627 -10.59 42.14 19.92
C GLY A 627 -9.58 41.13 20.47
N GLN A 628 -10.00 40.12 21.25
CA GLN A 628 -9.16 38.97 21.60
C GLN A 628 -9.55 37.72 20.78
N SER A 629 -8.54 36.92 20.44
CA SER A 629 -8.73 35.64 19.75
C SER A 629 -9.42 34.61 20.66
N PHE A 630 -10.17 33.69 20.07
CA PHE A 630 -10.69 32.53 20.79
C PHE A 630 -9.51 31.70 21.31
N PRO A 631 -9.53 31.22 22.57
CA PRO A 631 -8.47 30.37 23.07
C PRO A 631 -8.42 29.07 22.25
N ALA A 632 -7.22 28.68 21.82
CA ALA A 632 -6.99 27.46 21.04
C ALA A 632 -7.10 26.22 21.95
N VAL A 633 -8.34 25.82 22.26
CA VAL A 633 -8.62 24.79 23.26
C VAL A 633 -8.51 23.38 22.70
N ALA A 634 -7.54 22.65 23.25
CA ALA A 634 -7.44 21.20 23.37
C ALA A 634 -7.36 20.35 22.09
N VAL A 635 -6.16 19.77 21.89
CA VAL A 635 -6.04 18.42 21.34
C VAL A 635 -6.82 17.47 22.26
N ALA A 636 -7.93 16.93 21.79
CA ALA A 636 -8.72 15.93 22.47
C ALA A 636 -8.78 14.67 21.61
N ASN A 637 -8.26 13.54 22.12
CA ASN A 637 -8.50 12.24 21.51
C ASN A 637 -9.91 11.79 21.92
N PRO A 638 -10.89 11.72 20.99
CA PRO A 638 -12.29 11.55 21.34
C PRO A 638 -12.59 10.17 21.93
N ARG A 639 -13.16 10.16 23.14
CA ARG A 639 -13.67 8.94 23.78
C ARG A 639 -14.97 8.41 23.14
N LEU A 640 -15.70 9.28 22.46
CA LEU A 640 -16.88 8.99 21.63
C LEU A 640 -16.75 9.74 20.31
N VAL A 641 -17.16 9.15 19.20
CA VAL A 641 -17.18 9.77 17.86
C VAL A 641 -18.51 9.47 17.18
N PRO A 642 -19.29 10.48 16.74
CA PRO A 642 -20.49 10.25 15.95
C PRO A 642 -20.14 9.84 14.51
N LEU A 643 -20.73 8.75 14.01
CA LEU A 643 -20.46 8.20 12.67
C LEU A 643 -21.61 8.42 11.67
N ALA A 644 -22.86 8.32 12.15
CA ALA A 644 -24.06 8.51 11.34
C ALA A 644 -25.28 8.68 12.26
N ALA A 645 -26.33 9.33 11.78
CA ALA A 645 -27.66 9.27 12.38
C ALA A 645 -28.67 8.71 11.39
N VAL A 646 -29.64 7.93 11.86
CA VAL A 646 -30.86 7.60 11.10
C VAL A 646 -32.02 8.37 11.72
N LEU A 647 -32.72 9.16 10.92
CA LEU A 647 -33.99 9.81 11.27
C LEU A 647 -35.16 9.01 10.69
N GLU A 648 -36.28 9.02 11.42
CA GLU A 648 -37.60 8.50 10.99
C GLU A 648 -37.53 7.08 10.41
N GLY A 649 -36.60 6.27 10.95
CA GLY A 649 -36.28 4.91 10.50
C GLY A 649 -35.55 4.82 9.16
N ASN A 650 -35.76 5.72 8.19
CA ASN A 650 -35.34 5.54 6.79
C ASN A 650 -34.47 6.66 6.18
N ARG A 651 -34.13 7.72 6.93
CA ARG A 651 -33.28 8.83 6.46
C ARG A 651 -31.89 8.76 7.10
N LEU A 652 -30.90 8.22 6.37
CA LEU A 652 -29.50 8.21 6.82
C LEU A 652 -28.85 9.58 6.62
N LEU A 653 -28.37 10.17 7.71
CA LEU A 653 -27.50 11.34 7.73
C LEU A 653 -26.06 10.87 8.05
N PRO A 654 -25.15 10.82 7.07
CA PRO A 654 -23.75 10.51 7.34
C PRO A 654 -23.10 11.67 8.10
N VAL A 655 -22.41 11.36 9.20
CA VAL A 655 -21.44 12.29 9.80
C VAL A 655 -20.12 12.09 9.03
N PRO A 656 -19.31 13.14 8.77
CA PRO A 656 -18.07 12.99 8.01
C PRO A 656 -17.16 11.88 8.57
N GLN A 657 -16.94 10.82 7.79
CA GLN A 657 -16.24 9.60 8.23
C GLN A 657 -14.72 9.75 8.16
N THR A 658 -14.16 10.50 9.10
CA THR A 658 -12.72 10.49 9.39
C THR A 658 -12.34 9.18 10.09
N ARG A 659 -11.82 8.22 9.33
CA ARG A 659 -11.08 7.06 9.89
C ARG A 659 -9.77 7.47 10.54
N ASP A 660 -9.25 8.64 10.19
CA ASP A 660 -8.07 9.26 10.82
C ASP A 660 -8.41 9.74 12.25
N VAL A 661 -7.69 9.20 13.23
CA VAL A 661 -7.85 9.55 14.65
C VAL A 661 -7.24 10.93 14.94
N GLY A 662 -7.94 11.98 14.50
CA GLY A 662 -7.48 13.36 14.65
C GLY A 662 -8.48 14.47 14.32
N ARG A 663 -9.61 14.17 13.65
CA ARG A 663 -10.66 15.15 13.35
C ARG A 663 -12.04 14.62 13.70
N ILE A 664 -12.62 15.19 14.76
CA ILE A 664 -14.01 14.94 15.17
C ILE A 664 -14.93 15.71 14.22
N GLY A 665 -15.85 15.02 13.54
CA GLY A 665 -17.00 15.67 12.91
C GLY A 665 -17.87 16.30 14.02
N SER A 666 -17.95 17.63 14.07
CA SER A 666 -18.63 18.30 15.18
C SER A 666 -20.13 17.98 15.17
N LEU A 667 -20.70 17.74 16.36
CA LEU A 667 -22.14 17.56 16.48
C LEU A 667 -22.90 18.80 16.01
N ASP A 668 -22.28 19.98 15.93
CA ASP A 668 -22.86 21.18 15.31
C ASP A 668 -23.21 21.02 13.82
N GLN A 669 -22.43 20.28 13.03
CA GLN A 669 -22.80 20.02 11.62
C GLN A 669 -24.03 19.11 11.54
N LEU A 670 -24.06 18.03 12.32
CA LEU A 670 -25.21 17.13 12.38
C LEU A 670 -26.44 17.83 12.98
N ARG A 671 -26.26 18.65 14.02
CA ARG A 671 -27.27 19.50 14.66
C ARG A 671 -27.84 20.50 13.65
N ALA A 672 -27.01 21.14 12.82
CA ALA A 672 -27.47 22.05 11.78
C ALA A 672 -28.26 21.32 10.67
N GLN A 673 -27.82 20.14 10.23
CA GLN A 673 -28.56 19.31 9.27
C GLN A 673 -29.92 18.86 9.83
N ILE A 674 -29.93 18.29 11.04
CA ILE A 674 -31.14 17.80 11.71
C ILE A 674 -32.11 18.96 11.99
N VAL A 675 -31.64 20.10 12.50
CA VAL A 675 -32.48 21.29 12.73
C VAL A 675 -32.98 21.87 11.40
N GLY A 676 -32.17 21.90 10.34
CA GLY A 676 -32.60 22.35 9.01
C GLY A 676 -33.73 21.47 8.45
N LEU A 677 -33.56 20.14 8.51
CA LEU A 677 -34.58 19.17 8.07
C LEU A 677 -35.87 19.25 8.89
N LEU A 678 -35.77 19.41 10.21
CA LEU A 678 -36.92 19.56 11.10
C LEU A 678 -37.56 20.96 11.06
N SER A 679 -36.87 21.95 10.48
CA SER A 679 -37.43 23.29 10.19
C SER A 679 -38.12 23.37 8.82
N ALA A 680 -37.90 22.38 7.95
CA ALA A 680 -38.51 22.32 6.61
C ALA A 680 -40.06 22.39 6.57
N PRO A 681 -40.83 21.91 7.59
CA PRO A 681 -42.28 22.07 7.62
C PRO A 681 -42.75 23.52 7.85
N GLY A 682 -41.85 24.46 8.15
CA GLY A 682 -42.19 25.85 8.47
C GLY A 682 -42.29 26.81 7.27
N GLN A 683 -41.48 26.62 6.21
CA GLN A 683 -41.35 27.63 5.14
C GLN A 683 -42.31 27.45 3.96
N GLN A 684 -42.96 26.28 3.82
CA GLN A 684 -43.89 26.02 2.70
C GLN A 684 -45.19 26.86 2.74
N LEU A 685 -45.52 27.52 3.85
CA LEU A 685 -46.72 28.37 3.94
C LEU A 685 -46.48 29.86 3.64
N ALA A 686 -45.24 30.35 3.76
CA ALA A 686 -44.92 31.76 3.58
C ALA A 686 -44.76 32.14 2.10
N GLY A 687 -43.99 31.36 1.34
CA GLY A 687 -43.70 31.64 -0.08
C GLY A 687 -44.88 31.46 -1.03
N VAL A 688 -45.92 30.74 -0.62
CA VAL A 688 -47.13 30.49 -1.45
C VAL A 688 -48.10 31.68 -1.41
N LEU A 689 -48.00 32.54 -0.40
CA LEU A 689 -48.91 33.69 -0.20
C LEU A 689 -48.37 35.01 -0.78
N SER A 690 -47.10 35.11 -1.17
CA SER A 690 -46.55 36.27 -1.88
C SER A 690 -46.83 36.18 -3.39
N GLN A 691 -48.11 36.09 -3.76
CA GLN A 691 -48.56 36.16 -5.16
C GLN A 691 -48.41 37.58 -5.76
N ALA A 692 -48.48 37.65 -7.09
CA ALA A 692 -48.32 38.83 -7.96
C ALA A 692 -46.89 39.42 -7.99
N SER A 693 -46.29 39.67 -9.17
CA SER A 693 -46.66 39.39 -10.57
C SER A 693 -45.38 39.01 -11.34
N GLY A 694 -45.39 38.15 -12.35
CA GLY A 694 -46.20 38.24 -13.57
C GLY A 694 -45.44 39.06 -14.63
N SER A 695 -45.10 38.42 -15.75
CA SER A 695 -44.36 38.92 -16.94
C SER A 695 -42.93 39.47 -16.79
N GLN A 696 -42.55 40.17 -15.72
CA GLN A 696 -41.30 40.94 -15.71
C GLN A 696 -40.01 40.09 -15.65
N LEU A 697 -40.03 38.95 -14.95
CA LEU A 697 -38.83 38.13 -14.70
C LEU A 697 -38.21 37.52 -15.98
N ALA A 698 -39.04 37.21 -16.98
CA ALA A 698 -38.57 36.60 -18.23
C ALA A 698 -37.63 37.54 -19.02
N LEU A 699 -37.99 38.82 -19.11
CA LEU A 699 -37.14 39.84 -19.74
C LEU A 699 -35.84 40.08 -18.97
N THR A 700 -35.87 39.98 -17.64
CA THR A 700 -34.65 40.09 -16.82
C THR A 700 -33.73 38.87 -16.95
N LEU A 701 -34.29 37.67 -17.12
CA LEU A 701 -33.52 36.45 -17.36
C LEU A 701 -32.95 36.38 -18.78
N GLU A 702 -33.72 36.74 -19.81
CA GLU A 702 -33.21 36.84 -21.18
C GLU A 702 -32.14 37.95 -21.31
N GLY A 703 -32.31 39.05 -20.58
CA GLY A 703 -31.30 40.11 -20.43
C GLY A 703 -30.03 39.61 -19.75
N ARG A 704 -30.14 38.97 -18.58
CA ARG A 704 -28.99 38.37 -17.87
C ARG A 704 -28.31 37.26 -18.65
N LYS A 705 -29.06 36.47 -19.41
CA LYS A 705 -28.53 35.44 -20.30
C LYS A 705 -27.69 36.08 -21.40
N ARG A 706 -28.17 37.13 -22.07
CA ARG A 706 -27.37 37.90 -23.04
C ARG A 706 -26.17 38.59 -22.40
N ASP A 707 -26.29 39.14 -21.20
CA ASP A 707 -25.17 39.71 -20.44
C ASP A 707 -24.12 38.65 -20.02
N LEU A 708 -24.51 37.38 -19.90
CA LEU A 708 -23.61 36.26 -19.59
C LEU A 708 -22.98 35.67 -20.85
N GLU A 709 -23.76 35.48 -21.91
CA GLU A 709 -23.27 35.07 -23.24
C GLU A 709 -22.28 36.11 -23.80
N ALA A 710 -22.56 37.41 -23.63
CA ALA A 710 -21.64 38.50 -23.96
C ALA A 710 -20.44 38.65 -22.98
N LYS A 711 -20.45 37.95 -21.83
CA LYS A 711 -19.31 37.86 -20.89
C LYS A 711 -18.53 36.55 -20.99
N GLN A 712 -19.06 35.53 -21.65
CA GLN A 712 -18.28 34.37 -22.06
C GLN A 712 -17.60 34.62 -23.42
N HIS A 713 -18.20 35.44 -24.30
CA HIS A 713 -17.54 36.02 -25.47
C HIS A 713 -16.70 37.28 -25.16
N ILE A 714 -15.82 37.22 -24.15
CA ILE A 714 -14.83 38.29 -23.91
C ILE A 714 -13.70 38.22 -24.96
N ASP A 715 -13.88 39.01 -26.02
CA ASP A 715 -12.86 39.85 -26.68
C ASP A 715 -11.48 39.24 -27.07
N LEU A 716 -11.37 37.92 -27.29
CA LEU A 716 -10.23 37.29 -27.98
C LEU A 716 -9.97 37.87 -29.40
N HIS A 717 -10.88 38.68 -29.94
CA HIS A 717 -10.70 39.44 -31.18
C HIS A 717 -10.21 40.89 -30.99
N ARG A 718 -9.94 41.34 -29.75
CA ARG A 718 -9.34 42.65 -29.44
C ARG A 718 -7.96 42.57 -28.79
N GLN A 719 -7.61 41.45 -28.15
CA GLN A 719 -6.25 41.23 -27.64
C GLN A 719 -5.26 40.99 -28.79
N GLN A 720 -4.02 41.43 -28.63
CA GLN A 720 -2.96 41.10 -29.58
C GLN A 720 -2.62 39.61 -29.45
N THR A 721 -2.77 38.86 -30.53
CA THR A 721 -2.40 37.43 -30.58
C THR A 721 -1.08 37.24 -31.33
N THR A 722 -0.42 36.11 -31.07
CA THR A 722 0.74 35.65 -31.82
C THR A 722 0.66 34.14 -32.04
N LEU A 723 1.31 33.66 -33.11
CA LEU A 723 1.20 32.28 -33.57
C LEU A 723 2.18 31.38 -32.82
N LEU A 724 1.69 30.62 -31.83
CA LEU A 724 2.52 29.78 -30.94
C LEU A 724 2.25 28.29 -31.11
N ALA A 725 3.31 27.49 -31.00
CA ALA A 725 3.21 26.05 -30.74
C ALA A 725 3.07 25.78 -29.24
N VAL A 726 2.58 24.60 -28.84
CA VAL A 726 2.32 24.26 -27.42
C VAL A 726 3.53 24.53 -26.52
N ARG A 727 4.74 24.12 -26.92
CA ARG A 727 5.98 24.38 -26.15
C ARG A 727 6.27 25.87 -25.95
N SER A 728 5.88 26.71 -26.91
CA SER A 728 6.13 28.15 -26.90
C SER A 728 5.09 28.86 -26.04
N ALA A 729 3.84 28.40 -26.04
CA ALA A 729 2.80 28.87 -25.13
C ALA A 729 3.14 28.53 -23.65
N ILE A 730 3.75 27.36 -23.41
CA ILE A 730 4.26 26.94 -22.09
C ILE A 730 5.46 27.79 -21.64
N ARG A 731 6.38 28.14 -22.55
CA ARG A 731 7.45 29.11 -22.28
C ARG A 731 6.89 30.48 -21.93
N ASP A 732 5.91 30.95 -22.71
CA ASP A 732 5.29 32.26 -22.57
C ASP A 732 4.53 32.39 -21.24
N ALA A 733 3.75 31.38 -20.85
CA ALA A 733 3.11 31.29 -19.53
C ALA A 733 4.12 31.43 -18.38
N GLN A 734 5.24 30.72 -18.45
CA GLN A 734 6.30 30.81 -17.43
C GLN A 734 6.99 32.18 -17.43
N ALA A 735 7.18 32.82 -18.59
CA ALA A 735 7.72 34.17 -18.67
C ALA A 735 6.79 35.20 -18.01
N HIS A 736 5.47 35.12 -18.24
CA HIS A 736 4.48 35.97 -17.57
C HIS A 736 4.51 35.81 -16.05
N VAL A 737 4.62 34.58 -15.52
CA VAL A 737 4.76 34.37 -14.07
C VAL A 737 6.09 34.91 -13.54
N LEU A 738 7.22 34.61 -14.20
CA LEU A 738 8.53 35.07 -13.77
C LEU A 738 8.65 36.60 -13.79
N ALA A 739 7.95 37.28 -14.71
CA ALA A 739 7.88 38.75 -14.76
C ALA A 739 6.96 39.35 -13.68
N ALA A 740 5.82 38.70 -13.37
CA ALA A 740 4.81 39.23 -12.44
C ALA A 740 5.08 38.89 -10.97
N ASP A 741 5.60 37.71 -10.67
CA ASP A 741 5.90 37.24 -9.32
C ASP A 741 7.43 37.11 -9.13
N PRO A 742 8.09 37.95 -8.31
CA PRO A 742 9.53 37.87 -8.08
C PRO A 742 9.95 36.64 -7.26
N THR A 743 9.02 35.95 -6.58
CA THR A 743 9.30 34.72 -5.82
C THR A 743 9.33 33.48 -6.70
N ALA A 744 8.80 33.56 -7.93
CA ALA A 744 8.65 32.41 -8.80
C ALA A 744 10.00 31.87 -9.30
N CYS A 745 10.16 30.56 -9.32
CA CYS A 745 11.32 29.88 -9.91
C CYS A 745 10.89 28.68 -10.77
N VAL A 746 11.64 28.44 -11.84
CA VAL A 746 11.52 27.27 -12.73
C VAL A 746 12.74 26.37 -12.53
N PHE A 747 12.53 25.12 -12.13
CA PHE A 747 13.63 24.20 -11.83
C PHE A 747 13.31 22.76 -12.21
N GLY A 748 14.34 21.98 -12.52
CA GLY A 748 14.24 20.59 -12.93
C GLY A 748 15.48 20.16 -13.68
N GLU A 749 15.42 19.00 -14.32
CA GLU A 749 16.52 18.53 -15.18
C GLU A 749 16.56 19.33 -16.49
N ASP A 750 17.74 19.84 -16.86
CA ASP A 750 18.03 20.51 -18.14
C ASP A 750 17.25 21.81 -18.49
N VAL A 751 16.40 22.30 -17.58
CA VAL A 751 15.59 23.52 -17.81
C VAL A 751 16.41 24.79 -18.09
N ALA A 752 17.66 24.90 -17.62
CA ALA A 752 18.44 26.13 -17.70
C ALA A 752 19.01 26.44 -19.09
N PHE A 753 19.15 25.45 -19.99
CA PHE A 753 19.41 25.73 -21.42
C PHE A 753 18.12 25.84 -22.25
N GLY A 754 16.97 25.64 -21.60
CA GLY A 754 15.64 25.68 -22.22
C GLY A 754 14.85 24.38 -22.18
N GLY A 755 15.36 23.32 -21.55
CA GLY A 755 14.71 22.02 -21.45
C GLY A 755 14.75 21.22 -22.76
N VAL A 756 14.66 19.89 -22.66
CA VAL A 756 14.80 18.98 -23.80
C VAL A 756 13.74 19.21 -24.90
N PHE A 757 12.56 19.69 -24.52
CA PHE A 757 11.48 20.06 -25.44
C PHE A 757 11.52 21.51 -25.95
N ARG A 758 12.41 22.36 -25.38
CA ARG A 758 12.46 23.82 -25.53
C ARG A 758 11.28 24.56 -24.87
N SER A 759 10.79 24.01 -23.75
CA SER A 759 9.72 24.49 -22.86
C SER A 759 10.11 25.72 -22.04
N THR A 760 11.40 25.93 -21.76
CA THR A 760 11.92 27.02 -20.89
C THR A 760 12.95 27.90 -21.61
N MET A 761 13.00 27.82 -22.95
CA MET A 761 14.03 28.45 -23.80
C MET A 761 14.17 29.96 -23.58
N GLY A 762 15.37 30.41 -23.24
CA GLY A 762 15.71 31.82 -23.00
C GLY A 762 15.30 32.36 -21.63
N LEU A 763 14.64 31.57 -20.75
CA LEU A 763 14.16 32.07 -19.46
C LEU A 763 15.32 32.31 -18.46
N ALA A 764 16.40 31.54 -18.54
CA ALA A 764 17.56 31.72 -17.66
C ALA A 764 18.42 32.94 -18.02
N GLU A 765 18.43 33.33 -19.30
CA GLU A 765 19.02 34.57 -19.80
C GLU A 765 18.16 35.80 -19.47
N GLU A 766 16.83 35.65 -19.44
CA GLU A 766 15.86 36.74 -19.21
C GLU A 766 15.63 37.02 -17.71
N PHE A 767 15.50 35.97 -16.88
CA PHE A 767 15.09 36.09 -15.47
C PHE A 767 16.17 35.68 -14.44
N GLY A 768 17.34 35.22 -14.90
CA GLY A 768 18.47 34.87 -14.04
C GLY A 768 18.56 33.40 -13.65
N ARG A 769 19.80 32.94 -13.40
CA ARG A 769 20.14 31.55 -13.04
C ARG A 769 19.88 31.21 -11.57
N ASP A 770 19.51 32.20 -10.78
CA ASP A 770 18.94 32.08 -9.43
C ASP A 770 17.44 31.73 -9.48
N ARG A 771 16.76 32.06 -10.58
CA ARG A 771 15.32 31.81 -10.78
C ARG A 771 15.00 30.72 -11.79
N VAL A 772 15.91 30.42 -12.71
CA VAL A 772 15.77 29.32 -13.68
C VAL A 772 17.03 28.46 -13.68
N PHE A 773 16.96 27.28 -13.06
CA PHE A 773 18.15 26.47 -12.74
C PHE A 773 17.96 24.96 -12.87
N ASN A 774 19.04 24.27 -13.26
CA ASN A 774 19.08 22.81 -13.26
C ASN A 774 19.16 22.25 -11.84
N THR A 775 18.41 21.19 -11.56
CA THR A 775 18.59 20.33 -10.39
C THR A 775 19.58 19.20 -10.67
N PRO A 776 20.04 18.46 -9.64
CA PRO A 776 20.54 17.11 -9.83
C PRO A 776 19.46 16.20 -10.43
N LEU A 777 19.87 15.08 -11.06
CA LEU A 777 18.97 14.09 -11.67
C LEU A 777 18.34 13.24 -10.57
N THR A 778 17.12 13.59 -10.16
CA THR A 778 16.36 12.94 -9.07
C THR A 778 14.97 13.58 -8.93
N GLU A 779 13.95 12.92 -9.42
CA GLU A 779 12.59 13.45 -9.52
C GLU A 779 11.93 13.59 -8.14
N GLN A 780 12.24 12.68 -7.21
CA GLN A 780 11.89 12.83 -5.79
C GLN A 780 12.53 14.07 -5.15
N GLY A 781 13.77 14.39 -5.54
CA GLY A 781 14.47 15.58 -5.08
C GLY A 781 13.88 16.86 -5.67
N ILE A 782 13.54 16.86 -6.96
CA ILE A 782 12.86 17.96 -7.66
C ILE A 782 11.54 18.30 -6.96
N VAL A 783 10.66 17.32 -6.75
CA VAL A 783 9.35 17.58 -6.15
C VAL A 783 9.46 17.91 -4.66
N GLY A 784 10.28 17.19 -3.88
CA GLY A 784 10.49 17.49 -2.46
C GLY A 784 11.09 18.90 -2.22
N PHE A 785 12.01 19.33 -3.07
CA PHE A 785 12.52 20.70 -3.08
C PHE A 785 11.43 21.73 -3.44
N GLY A 786 10.59 21.43 -4.44
CA GLY A 786 9.46 22.27 -4.82
C GLY A 786 8.41 22.45 -3.71
N ILE A 787 8.14 21.40 -2.93
CA ILE A 787 7.29 21.47 -1.74
C ILE A 787 7.88 22.41 -0.69
N GLY A 788 9.18 22.27 -0.40
CA GLY A 788 9.89 23.16 0.53
C GLY A 788 9.94 24.62 0.07
N MET A 789 10.01 24.87 -1.24
CA MET A 789 9.87 26.22 -1.81
C MET A 789 8.44 26.78 -1.64
N ALA A 790 7.42 25.99 -1.96
CA ALA A 790 6.02 26.40 -1.84
C ALA A 790 5.63 26.75 -0.41
N ASP A 791 6.10 25.97 0.58
CA ASP A 791 5.86 26.23 2.00
C ASP A 791 6.56 27.49 2.51
N MET A 792 7.74 27.81 1.98
CA MET A 792 8.41 29.10 2.18
C MET A 792 7.75 30.26 1.40
N GLY A 793 6.60 30.03 0.76
CA GLY A 793 5.79 31.04 0.07
C GLY A 793 6.22 31.37 -1.36
N HIS A 794 7.21 30.66 -1.91
CA HIS A 794 7.66 30.84 -3.30
C HIS A 794 6.74 30.12 -4.29
N THR A 795 6.60 30.67 -5.50
CA THR A 795 5.92 29.99 -6.60
C THR A 795 6.86 29.00 -7.28
N ALA A 796 6.61 27.71 -7.07
CA ALA A 796 7.51 26.62 -7.42
C ALA A 796 7.05 25.90 -8.70
N ILE A 797 7.75 26.13 -9.82
CA ILE A 797 7.44 25.54 -11.12
C ILE A 797 8.46 24.42 -11.40
N ALA A 798 8.15 23.21 -10.95
CA ALA A 798 8.98 22.04 -11.13
C ALA A 798 8.78 21.41 -12.52
N GLU A 799 9.85 21.04 -13.23
CA GLU A 799 9.78 20.21 -14.45
C GLU A 799 10.33 18.80 -14.16
N VAL A 800 9.46 17.79 -14.33
CA VAL A 800 9.84 16.37 -14.38
C VAL A 800 9.98 16.00 -15.85
N GLN A 801 11.14 15.51 -16.28
CA GLN A 801 11.50 15.52 -17.71
C GLN A 801 10.57 14.69 -18.61
N PHE A 802 9.91 13.66 -18.08
CA PHE A 802 8.81 12.92 -18.71
C PHE A 802 7.78 12.51 -17.65
N GLY A 803 6.49 12.47 -17.99
CA GLY A 803 5.45 11.89 -17.12
C GLY A 803 5.74 10.43 -16.78
N ASP A 804 6.36 9.71 -17.73
CA ASP A 804 6.95 8.38 -17.57
C ASP A 804 7.95 8.26 -16.39
N TYR A 805 8.57 9.37 -15.96
CA TYR A 805 9.56 9.46 -14.87
C TYR A 805 9.01 10.13 -13.60
N ILE A 806 7.68 10.33 -13.49
CA ILE A 806 7.08 10.94 -12.29
C ILE A 806 7.01 9.98 -11.08
N PHE A 807 7.23 8.68 -11.30
CA PHE A 807 7.02 7.64 -10.28
C PHE A 807 8.00 7.68 -9.07
N PRO A 808 9.30 8.00 -9.21
CA PRO A 808 10.17 8.22 -8.05
C PRO A 808 9.66 9.36 -7.17
N ALA A 809 9.03 10.38 -7.76
CA ALA A 809 8.43 11.50 -7.04
C ALA A 809 7.03 11.19 -6.47
N PHE A 810 6.45 10.01 -6.73
CA PHE A 810 5.04 9.73 -6.43
C PHE A 810 4.72 9.84 -4.93
N ASP A 811 5.62 9.42 -4.04
CA ASP A 811 5.48 9.64 -2.59
C ASP A 811 5.41 11.13 -2.24
N GLN A 812 6.32 11.94 -2.80
CA GLN A 812 6.34 13.39 -2.56
C GLN A 812 5.08 14.08 -3.12
N ILE A 813 4.52 13.59 -4.23
CA ILE A 813 3.25 14.12 -4.76
C ILE A 813 2.07 13.70 -3.87
N VAL A 814 1.98 12.42 -3.52
CA VAL A 814 0.78 11.81 -2.92
C VAL A 814 0.74 11.92 -1.40
N ASN A 815 1.86 11.76 -0.70
CA ASN A 815 1.94 11.78 0.77
C ASN A 815 2.39 13.11 1.33
N GLU A 816 3.29 13.82 0.64
CA GLU A 816 3.72 15.15 1.05
C GLU A 816 2.81 16.24 0.45
N ALA A 817 2.93 16.55 -0.84
CA ALA A 817 2.28 17.72 -1.47
C ALA A 817 0.75 17.72 -1.33
N ALA A 818 0.07 16.70 -1.85
CA ALA A 818 -1.40 16.63 -1.84
C ALA A 818 -1.99 16.67 -0.42
N LYS A 819 -1.26 16.15 0.58
CA LYS A 819 -1.68 16.16 1.99
C LYS A 819 -1.16 17.36 2.78
N TYR A 820 -0.30 18.23 2.22
CA TYR A 820 0.46 19.25 2.97
C TYR A 820 -0.46 20.25 3.67
N ASN A 821 -1.37 20.86 2.92
CA ASN A 821 -2.36 21.81 3.43
C ASN A 821 -3.35 21.13 4.40
N TYR A 822 -3.67 19.85 4.15
CA TYR A 822 -4.60 19.08 4.97
C TYR A 822 -4.00 18.71 6.33
N ARG A 823 -2.77 18.17 6.36
CA ARG A 823 -2.09 17.69 7.58
C ARG A 823 -1.63 18.84 8.49
N SER A 824 -1.29 19.99 7.91
CA SER A 824 -0.98 21.22 8.65
C SER A 824 -2.21 21.92 9.22
N GLY A 825 -3.42 21.56 8.75
CA GLY A 825 -4.65 22.32 9.05
C GLY A 825 -4.63 23.74 8.46
N GLY A 826 -3.88 23.97 7.38
CA GLY A 826 -3.70 25.27 6.76
C GLY A 826 -2.59 26.14 7.37
N GLN A 827 -1.78 25.62 8.30
CA GLN A 827 -0.63 26.34 8.87
C GLN A 827 0.59 26.39 7.94
N PHE A 828 0.69 25.41 7.04
CA PHE A 828 1.79 25.17 6.10
C PHE A 828 1.18 24.74 4.75
N SER A 829 1.74 25.16 3.62
CA SER A 829 1.08 25.05 2.30
C SER A 829 2.02 24.63 1.18
N ALA A 830 1.68 23.54 0.48
CA ALA A 830 2.28 23.19 -0.81
C ALA A 830 1.49 23.76 -2.00
N GLY A 831 0.55 24.70 -1.77
CA GLY A 831 -0.38 25.20 -2.78
C GLY A 831 0.32 25.74 -4.03
N LYS A 832 1.35 26.56 -3.83
CA LYS A 832 2.14 27.20 -4.89
C LYS A 832 3.06 26.28 -5.73
N LEU A 833 2.87 24.96 -5.66
CA LEU A 833 3.66 23.97 -6.40
C LEU A 833 2.92 23.55 -7.68
N THR A 834 3.48 23.88 -8.84
CA THR A 834 3.08 23.27 -10.12
C THR A 834 4.18 22.35 -10.62
N ILE A 835 3.84 21.07 -10.82
CA ILE A 835 4.72 20.03 -11.36
C ILE A 835 4.32 19.80 -12.81
N ARG A 836 5.18 20.17 -13.75
CA ARG A 836 4.96 19.99 -15.18
C ARG A 836 5.66 18.72 -15.68
N ALA A 837 4.99 17.91 -16.51
CA ALA A 837 5.59 16.68 -17.03
C ALA A 837 5.10 16.32 -18.46
N PRO A 838 6.01 16.06 -19.42
CA PRO A 838 5.63 15.64 -20.78
C PRO A 838 4.97 14.24 -20.82
N CYS A 839 3.70 14.16 -21.21
CA CYS A 839 2.89 12.93 -21.20
C CYS A 839 2.48 12.47 -22.61
N GLN A 840 1.75 11.34 -22.69
CA GLN A 840 1.13 10.77 -23.91
C GLN A 840 2.12 10.29 -24.98
N GLY A 841 1.63 9.52 -25.96
CA GLY A 841 2.37 8.92 -27.06
C GLY A 841 3.08 9.92 -27.97
N VAL A 842 3.99 9.41 -28.81
CA VAL A 842 4.82 10.27 -29.70
C VAL A 842 5.18 9.60 -31.04
N GLY A 843 4.58 8.45 -31.36
CA GLY A 843 4.82 7.65 -32.56
C GLY A 843 5.92 6.58 -32.40
N HIS A 844 6.79 6.72 -31.40
CA HIS A 844 7.96 5.85 -31.19
C HIS A 844 8.53 5.89 -29.75
N GLY A 845 7.75 6.32 -28.74
CA GLY A 845 8.30 6.55 -27.38
C GLY A 845 8.42 5.31 -26.51
N ALA A 846 7.69 4.24 -26.85
CA ALA A 846 7.68 2.96 -26.13
C ALA A 846 7.34 3.12 -24.62
N LEU A 847 7.83 2.21 -23.79
CA LEU A 847 7.41 2.06 -22.39
C LEU A 847 7.67 3.30 -21.51
N TYR A 848 8.63 4.15 -21.87
CA TYR A 848 9.21 5.17 -20.98
C TYR A 848 9.28 6.58 -21.58
N HIS A 849 8.65 6.81 -22.73
CA HIS A 849 8.43 8.16 -23.26
C HIS A 849 7.03 8.32 -23.86
N SER A 850 6.03 7.58 -23.39
CA SER A 850 4.67 7.57 -23.95
C SER A 850 3.54 7.29 -22.95
N GLN A 851 3.82 7.21 -21.65
CA GLN A 851 2.79 6.95 -20.66
C GLN A 851 1.80 8.13 -20.50
N SER A 852 0.55 7.75 -20.28
CA SER A 852 -0.54 8.61 -19.79
C SER A 852 -0.76 8.25 -18.33
N VAL A 853 -0.24 9.10 -17.43
CA VAL A 853 -0.06 8.79 -16.00
C VAL A 853 -1.16 9.36 -15.10
N GLU A 854 -2.14 10.08 -15.66
CA GLU A 854 -3.22 10.74 -14.93
C GLU A 854 -4.05 9.78 -14.06
N GLN A 855 -4.18 8.52 -14.50
CA GLN A 855 -4.92 7.48 -13.76
C GLN A 855 -4.35 7.18 -12.38
N PHE A 856 -3.04 7.34 -12.18
CA PHE A 856 -2.39 7.09 -10.88
C PHE A 856 -2.66 8.22 -9.88
N PHE A 857 -3.05 9.40 -10.36
CA PHE A 857 -3.35 10.57 -9.54
C PHE A 857 -4.85 10.76 -9.25
N MET A 858 -5.74 10.11 -10.01
CA MET A 858 -7.19 10.08 -9.75
C MET A 858 -7.58 9.77 -8.29
N PRO A 859 -6.96 8.81 -7.56
CA PRO A 859 -7.31 8.50 -6.17
C PRO A 859 -6.59 9.39 -5.13
N VAL A 860 -6.13 10.60 -5.48
CA VAL A 860 -5.27 11.45 -4.63
C VAL A 860 -5.97 12.78 -4.25
N PRO A 861 -6.80 12.81 -3.19
CA PRO A 861 -7.39 14.06 -2.69
C PRO A 861 -6.34 15.11 -2.29
N GLY A 862 -6.62 16.38 -2.61
CA GLY A 862 -5.73 17.51 -2.33
C GLY A 862 -4.75 17.85 -3.44
N LEU A 863 -4.70 17.04 -4.52
CA LEU A 863 -3.98 17.32 -5.75
C LEU A 863 -4.94 17.82 -6.84
N LYS A 864 -4.45 18.62 -7.80
CA LYS A 864 -5.12 18.87 -9.08
C LYS A 864 -4.33 18.26 -10.24
N VAL A 865 -5.02 17.81 -11.30
CA VAL A 865 -4.41 17.17 -12.48
C VAL A 865 -5.03 17.75 -13.75
N VAL A 866 -4.20 18.31 -14.62
CA VAL A 866 -4.62 19.14 -15.77
C VAL A 866 -3.89 18.73 -17.05
N ILE A 867 -4.60 18.65 -18.17
CA ILE A 867 -4.07 18.23 -19.49
C ILE A 867 -4.64 19.13 -20.60
N PRO A 868 -3.85 20.04 -21.20
CA PRO A 868 -4.30 20.89 -22.30
C PRO A 868 -4.33 20.16 -23.65
N ARG A 869 -5.25 20.52 -24.54
CA ARG A 869 -5.29 20.00 -25.92
C ARG A 869 -4.58 20.85 -26.98
N SER A 870 -4.26 22.11 -26.71
CA SER A 870 -3.78 23.07 -27.73
C SER A 870 -2.95 24.22 -27.12
N PRO A 871 -2.23 25.03 -27.92
CA PRO A 871 -1.38 26.12 -27.40
C PRO A 871 -2.12 27.16 -26.52
N ILE A 872 -3.33 27.61 -26.89
CA ILE A 872 -4.09 28.59 -26.11
C ILE A 872 -4.51 28.01 -24.75
N GLN A 873 -4.93 26.73 -24.74
CA GLN A 873 -5.18 26.00 -23.52
C GLN A 873 -3.91 25.81 -22.69
N ALA A 874 -2.79 25.46 -23.33
CA ALA A 874 -1.54 25.20 -22.63
C ALA A 874 -1.03 26.45 -21.89
N LYS A 875 -1.20 27.66 -22.45
CA LYS A 875 -0.93 28.91 -21.72
C LYS A 875 -1.97 29.16 -20.61
N GLY A 876 -3.26 29.21 -20.96
CA GLY A 876 -4.31 29.63 -20.01
C GLY A 876 -4.51 28.66 -18.83
N LEU A 877 -4.43 27.35 -19.05
CA LEU A 877 -4.52 26.34 -17.99
C LEU A 877 -3.23 26.28 -17.16
N LEU A 878 -2.04 26.50 -17.74
CA LEU A 878 -0.78 26.54 -16.97
C LEU A 878 -0.72 27.78 -16.08
N LEU A 879 -1.08 28.95 -16.61
CA LEU A 879 -1.21 30.18 -15.82
C LEU A 879 -2.22 30.03 -14.67
N SER A 880 -3.28 29.26 -14.87
CA SER A 880 -4.26 28.96 -13.83
C SER A 880 -3.74 27.92 -12.82
N SER A 881 -2.93 26.96 -13.27
CA SER A 881 -2.28 25.96 -12.41
C SER A 881 -1.27 26.58 -11.46
N ILE A 882 -0.42 27.48 -11.97
CA ILE A 882 0.63 28.16 -11.20
C ILE A 882 0.03 29.17 -10.19
N ARG A 883 -1.24 29.57 -10.38
CA ARG A 883 -1.99 30.50 -9.53
C ARG A 883 -3.01 29.81 -8.61
N ASP A 884 -3.07 28.48 -8.62
CA ASP A 884 -3.97 27.75 -7.75
C ASP A 884 -3.33 27.58 -6.35
N GLU A 885 -4.13 27.64 -5.29
CA GLU A 885 -3.65 27.45 -3.91
C GLU A 885 -3.61 25.96 -3.50
N ASN A 886 -3.50 25.05 -4.47
CA ASN A 886 -3.38 23.60 -4.32
C ASN A 886 -2.30 23.07 -5.27
N PRO A 887 -1.50 22.08 -4.88
CA PRO A 887 -0.47 21.53 -5.77
C PRO A 887 -1.09 20.93 -7.04
N VAL A 888 -0.56 21.33 -8.20
CA VAL A 888 -1.06 20.92 -9.52
C VAL A 888 -0.04 20.09 -10.29
N VAL A 889 -0.46 18.94 -10.81
CA VAL A 889 0.27 18.18 -11.84
C VAL A 889 -0.26 18.58 -13.22
N PHE A 890 0.58 19.24 -14.01
CA PHE A 890 0.29 19.73 -15.35
C PHE A 890 0.96 18.81 -16.38
N LEU A 891 0.18 17.93 -17.02
CA LEU A 891 0.70 16.96 -17.96
C LEU A 891 0.64 17.50 -19.39
N GLU A 892 1.79 17.63 -20.05
CA GLU A 892 1.95 18.31 -21.34
C GLU A 892 1.96 17.27 -22.48
N PRO A 893 0.94 17.16 -23.37
CA PRO A 893 0.93 16.12 -24.40
C PRO A 893 2.05 16.29 -25.43
N LYS A 894 3.08 15.45 -25.35
CA LYS A 894 4.38 15.72 -25.99
C LYS A 894 4.35 15.68 -27.52
N MET A 895 3.42 14.94 -28.11
CA MET A 895 3.16 14.96 -29.56
C MET A 895 2.74 16.36 -30.07
N LEU A 896 2.08 17.17 -29.23
CA LEU A 896 1.49 18.45 -29.61
C LEU A 896 2.49 19.62 -29.56
N TYR A 897 3.66 19.46 -28.90
CA TYR A 897 4.68 20.51 -28.72
C TYR A 897 5.11 21.25 -29.99
N ARG A 898 5.02 20.60 -31.15
CA ARG A 898 5.47 21.14 -32.45
C ARG A 898 4.47 20.94 -33.59
N SER A 899 3.46 20.09 -33.41
CA SER A 899 2.44 19.77 -34.43
C SER A 899 1.21 20.67 -34.31
N SER A 900 0.84 21.07 -33.09
CA SER A 900 -0.27 21.98 -32.82
C SER A 900 0.25 23.42 -32.69
N VAL A 901 -0.26 24.32 -33.53
CA VAL A 901 0.15 25.71 -33.66
C VAL A 901 -1.09 26.57 -33.92
N GLU A 902 -1.37 27.57 -33.08
CA GLU A 902 -2.55 28.43 -33.21
C GLU A 902 -2.29 29.85 -32.70
N GLN A 903 -3.28 30.74 -32.86
CA GLN A 903 -3.22 32.09 -32.32
C GLN A 903 -3.46 32.09 -30.82
N VAL A 904 -2.48 32.57 -30.05
CA VAL A 904 -2.53 32.68 -28.59
C VAL A 904 -2.39 34.15 -28.20
N PRO A 905 -3.20 34.69 -27.27
CA PRO A 905 -2.99 36.04 -26.75
C PRO A 905 -1.57 36.24 -26.23
N VAL A 906 -0.96 37.37 -26.59
CA VAL A 906 0.36 37.80 -26.08
C VAL A 906 0.26 38.12 -24.59
N ASP A 907 -0.82 38.81 -24.19
CA ASP A 907 -1.08 39.19 -22.81
C ASP A 907 -1.39 37.99 -21.89
N ASP A 908 -1.38 38.26 -20.59
CA ASP A 908 -1.77 37.31 -19.54
C ASP A 908 -3.27 36.98 -19.58
N PHE A 909 -3.62 35.69 -19.48
CA PHE A 909 -5.00 35.21 -19.36
C PHE A 909 -5.06 33.83 -18.67
N THR A 910 -6.23 33.49 -18.14
CA THR A 910 -6.49 32.21 -17.45
C THR A 910 -7.63 31.44 -18.14
N ILE A 911 -7.63 30.12 -17.96
CA ILE A 911 -8.74 29.23 -18.32
C ILE A 911 -9.07 28.42 -17.05
N PRO A 912 -10.32 28.43 -16.58
CA PRO A 912 -10.67 27.84 -15.29
C PRO A 912 -10.36 26.35 -15.21
N LEU A 913 -9.73 25.96 -14.10
CA LEU A 913 -9.54 24.55 -13.75
C LEU A 913 -10.86 23.96 -13.23
N SER A 914 -11.04 22.66 -13.38
CA SER A 914 -12.25 21.90 -12.99
C SER A 914 -13.51 22.15 -13.85
N GLU A 915 -13.39 22.90 -14.95
CA GLU A 915 -14.43 23.08 -15.97
C GLU A 915 -14.06 22.34 -17.26
N ALA A 916 -15.00 21.63 -17.88
CA ALA A 916 -14.84 21.02 -19.20
C ALA A 916 -15.21 21.99 -20.34
N GLU A 917 -14.94 21.60 -21.59
CA GLU A 917 -15.25 22.41 -22.77
C GLU A 917 -16.04 21.60 -23.80
N VAL A 918 -17.23 22.08 -24.17
CA VAL A 918 -17.99 21.51 -25.30
C VAL A 918 -17.41 22.06 -26.60
N VAL A 919 -16.53 21.28 -27.22
CA VAL A 919 -15.76 21.66 -28.43
C VAL A 919 -16.63 21.61 -29.70
N GLN A 920 -17.60 20.69 -29.74
CA GLN A 920 -18.63 20.62 -30.77
C GLN A 920 -19.96 20.26 -30.08
N PRO A 921 -21.04 21.04 -30.23
CA PRO A 921 -22.34 20.65 -29.69
C PRO A 921 -22.94 19.49 -30.48
N GLY A 922 -23.77 18.69 -29.83
CA GLY A 922 -24.51 17.59 -30.47
C GLY A 922 -25.74 17.14 -29.68
N GLU A 923 -26.46 16.15 -30.20
CA GLU A 923 -27.78 15.70 -29.71
C GLU A 923 -27.93 14.18 -29.59
N ASP A 924 -27.21 13.36 -30.38
CA ASP A 924 -27.41 11.90 -30.44
C ASP A 924 -26.46 11.09 -29.52
N LEU A 925 -25.28 11.64 -29.21
CA LEU A 925 -24.24 10.95 -28.41
C LEU A 925 -23.22 11.94 -27.84
N THR A 926 -22.75 11.73 -26.61
CA THR A 926 -21.65 12.48 -25.98
C THR A 926 -20.32 11.70 -26.06
N LEU A 927 -19.29 12.35 -26.61
CA LEU A 927 -17.94 11.83 -26.79
C LEU A 927 -16.95 12.63 -25.93
N ILE A 928 -16.37 12.00 -24.91
CA ILE A 928 -15.53 12.64 -23.89
C ILE A 928 -14.07 12.22 -24.08
N SER A 929 -13.14 13.18 -24.10
CA SER A 929 -11.69 12.93 -24.23
C SER A 929 -10.89 14.07 -23.59
N TRP A 930 -9.56 13.96 -23.58
CA TRP A 930 -8.62 15.01 -23.16
C TRP A 930 -7.27 14.86 -23.88
N GLY A 931 -6.51 15.95 -24.00
CA GLY A 931 -5.19 15.95 -24.63
C GLY A 931 -5.19 15.48 -26.10
N ALA A 932 -4.14 14.78 -26.53
CA ALA A 932 -3.95 14.36 -27.92
C ALA A 932 -5.03 13.41 -28.49
N PRO A 933 -5.59 12.44 -27.72
CA PRO A 933 -6.70 11.60 -28.19
C PRO A 933 -7.95 12.33 -28.71
N LEU A 934 -8.15 13.61 -28.37
CA LEU A 934 -9.27 14.40 -28.91
C LEU A 934 -9.14 14.59 -30.43
N TYR A 935 -7.92 14.66 -30.98
CA TYR A 935 -7.72 14.76 -32.43
C TYR A 935 -8.18 13.46 -33.15
N ALA A 936 -7.90 12.29 -32.56
CA ALA A 936 -8.41 11.01 -33.05
C ALA A 936 -9.94 10.88 -32.90
N CYS A 937 -10.53 11.53 -31.88
CA CYS A 937 -11.99 11.64 -31.75
C CYS A 937 -12.62 12.44 -32.90
N ILE A 938 -11.99 13.55 -33.32
CA ILE A 938 -12.47 14.36 -34.45
C ILE A 938 -12.36 13.58 -35.77
N GLU A 939 -11.22 12.90 -36.01
CA GLU A 939 -11.05 12.03 -37.19
C GLU A 939 -12.08 10.88 -37.19
N ALA A 940 -12.41 10.31 -36.02
CA ALA A 940 -13.44 9.28 -35.89
C ALA A 940 -14.84 9.76 -36.32
N LEU A 941 -15.17 11.05 -36.15
CA LEU A 941 -16.42 11.61 -36.67
C LEU A 941 -16.42 11.69 -38.19
N ASP A 942 -15.30 12.03 -38.82
CA ASP A 942 -15.20 12.04 -40.28
C ASP A 942 -15.18 10.62 -40.87
N VAL A 943 -14.61 9.64 -40.17
CA VAL A 943 -14.74 8.21 -40.49
C VAL A 943 -16.19 7.72 -40.32
N LEU A 944 -16.92 8.17 -39.29
CA LEU A 944 -18.33 7.84 -39.09
C LEU A 944 -19.23 8.41 -40.21
N ARG A 945 -18.99 9.66 -40.62
CA ARG A 945 -19.69 10.34 -41.72
C ARG A 945 -19.35 9.72 -43.09
N ASN A 946 -18.05 9.57 -43.36
CA ASN A 946 -17.48 9.23 -44.67
C ASN A 946 -16.55 8.00 -44.60
N PRO A 947 -17.07 6.82 -44.23
CA PRO A 947 -16.25 5.64 -43.97
C PRO A 947 -15.54 5.14 -45.25
N PRO A 948 -14.22 4.84 -45.20
CA PRO A 948 -13.49 4.29 -46.33
C PRO A 948 -14.15 3.04 -46.93
N ALA A 949 -14.14 2.92 -48.26
CA ALA A 949 -14.91 1.91 -49.00
C ALA A 949 -14.67 0.45 -48.53
N ALA A 950 -13.47 0.12 -48.05
CA ALA A 950 -13.14 -1.20 -47.50
C ALA A 950 -13.92 -1.54 -46.21
N ILE A 951 -14.27 -0.54 -45.40
CA ILE A 951 -14.98 -0.72 -44.11
C ILE A 951 -16.41 -0.16 -44.11
N ALA A 952 -16.83 0.60 -45.13
CA ALA A 952 -18.14 1.25 -45.23
C ALA A 952 -19.37 0.33 -44.98
N LYS A 953 -19.24 -0.97 -45.21
CA LYS A 953 -20.28 -1.98 -44.87
C LYS A 953 -20.56 -2.14 -43.36
N HIS A 954 -19.62 -1.72 -42.51
CA HIS A 954 -19.74 -1.73 -41.05
C HIS A 954 -20.34 -0.44 -40.48
N PHE A 955 -20.66 0.54 -41.33
CA PHE A 955 -21.17 1.86 -40.96
C PHE A 955 -22.56 2.05 -41.59
N PRO A 956 -23.65 1.66 -40.91
CA PRO A 956 -25.02 1.79 -41.43
C PRO A 956 -25.33 3.23 -41.84
N GLN A 957 -26.05 3.41 -42.95
CA GLN A 957 -26.33 4.75 -43.48
C GLN A 957 -27.07 5.65 -42.47
N ALA A 958 -27.89 5.05 -41.58
CA ALA A 958 -28.65 5.76 -40.55
C ALA A 958 -27.79 6.44 -39.47
N VAL A 959 -26.58 5.95 -39.18
CA VAL A 959 -25.71 6.52 -38.12
C VAL A 959 -24.66 7.51 -38.64
N ARG A 960 -24.54 7.67 -39.97
CA ARG A 960 -23.54 8.58 -40.59
C ARG A 960 -23.88 10.06 -40.44
N SER A 961 -25.14 10.38 -40.14
CA SER A 961 -25.64 11.72 -39.87
C SER A 961 -25.73 12.07 -38.38
N ALA A 962 -25.19 11.23 -37.49
CA ALA A 962 -25.32 11.41 -36.05
C ALA A 962 -24.64 12.71 -35.53
N SER A 963 -25.40 13.44 -34.73
CA SER A 963 -25.05 14.70 -34.08
C SER A 963 -24.28 14.41 -32.79
N VAL A 964 -22.97 14.17 -32.90
CA VAL A 964 -22.11 13.85 -31.74
C VAL A 964 -21.64 15.13 -31.03
N GLU A 965 -21.90 15.22 -29.73
CA GLU A 965 -21.34 16.24 -28.85
C GLU A 965 -19.93 15.85 -28.42
N VAL A 966 -18.94 16.71 -28.65
CA VAL A 966 -17.54 16.45 -28.32
C VAL A 966 -17.13 17.31 -27.14
N ILE A 967 -16.63 16.67 -26.08
CA ILE A 967 -16.19 17.33 -24.84
C ILE A 967 -14.70 17.05 -24.59
N ASP A 968 -13.95 18.13 -24.40
CA ASP A 968 -12.61 18.12 -23.82
C ASP A 968 -12.72 18.31 -22.31
N LEU A 969 -12.22 17.35 -21.54
CA LEU A 969 -12.37 17.35 -20.07
C LEU A 969 -11.47 18.39 -19.39
N ARG A 970 -10.31 18.73 -20.00
CA ARG A 970 -9.26 19.67 -19.52
C ARG A 970 -8.63 19.36 -18.16
N THR A 971 -9.43 19.25 -17.10
CA THR A 971 -9.01 18.91 -15.74
C THR A 971 -9.50 17.51 -15.38
N ILE A 972 -8.56 16.62 -15.08
CA ILE A 972 -8.81 15.21 -14.72
C ILE A 972 -9.18 15.08 -13.24
N LEU A 973 -8.60 15.93 -12.39
CA LEU A 973 -8.91 15.99 -10.97
C LEU A 973 -8.86 17.44 -10.45
N PRO A 974 -9.93 17.94 -9.79
CA PRO A 974 -11.30 17.45 -9.86
C PRO A 974 -11.89 17.74 -11.25
N TRP A 975 -12.61 16.76 -11.82
CA TRP A 975 -13.21 16.90 -13.15
C TRP A 975 -14.65 17.46 -13.10
N ASP A 976 -15.08 18.06 -14.20
CA ASP A 976 -16.39 18.72 -14.34
C ASP A 976 -17.54 17.71 -14.41
N ARG A 977 -18.03 17.30 -13.23
CA ARG A 977 -19.16 16.39 -13.11
C ARG A 977 -20.48 17.00 -13.62
N GLU A 978 -20.64 18.33 -13.61
CA GLU A 978 -21.91 18.96 -14.00
C GLU A 978 -22.07 18.95 -15.53
N THR A 979 -21.08 19.44 -16.28
CA THR A 979 -21.14 19.50 -17.75
C THR A 979 -21.26 18.11 -18.38
N ILE A 980 -20.53 17.11 -17.85
CA ILE A 980 -20.67 15.72 -18.31
C ILE A 980 -22.06 15.16 -18.03
N THR A 981 -22.60 15.35 -16.81
CA THR A 981 -23.95 14.88 -16.46
C THR A 981 -25.01 15.57 -17.33
N ARG A 982 -24.87 16.88 -17.56
CA ARG A 982 -25.78 17.69 -18.40
C ARG A 982 -25.78 17.23 -19.85
N SER A 983 -24.61 16.88 -20.40
CA SER A 983 -24.46 16.41 -21.78
C SER A 983 -25.04 15.01 -21.96
N VAL A 984 -24.67 14.04 -21.13
CA VAL A 984 -25.18 12.66 -21.27
C VAL A 984 -26.67 12.56 -20.95
N ALA A 985 -27.19 13.39 -20.03
CA ALA A 985 -28.63 13.47 -19.79
C ALA A 985 -29.44 14.01 -20.98
N LYS A 986 -28.81 14.79 -21.88
CA LYS A 986 -29.39 15.27 -23.14
C LYS A 986 -29.30 14.24 -24.26
N THR A 987 -28.14 13.60 -24.43
CA THR A 987 -27.85 12.72 -25.60
C THR A 987 -28.20 11.25 -25.38
N GLY A 988 -28.33 10.82 -24.13
CA GLY A 988 -28.62 9.44 -23.74
C GLY A 988 -27.53 8.41 -24.07
N ARG A 989 -26.40 8.80 -24.67
CA ARG A 989 -25.30 7.91 -25.05
C ARG A 989 -23.96 8.54 -24.69
N CYS A 990 -23.01 7.72 -24.23
CA CYS A 990 -21.71 8.19 -23.78
C CYS A 990 -20.58 7.27 -24.25
N VAL A 991 -19.54 7.86 -24.86
CA VAL A 991 -18.29 7.19 -25.22
C VAL A 991 -17.13 8.00 -24.63
N ILE A 992 -16.25 7.34 -23.89
CA ILE A 992 -15.09 7.98 -23.24
C ILE A 992 -13.81 7.45 -23.87
N VAL A 993 -12.89 8.36 -24.24
CA VAL A 993 -11.65 8.05 -24.96
C VAL A 993 -10.44 8.58 -24.17
N HIS A 994 -9.43 7.72 -23.97
CA HIS A 994 -8.16 8.11 -23.33
C HIS A 994 -7.01 7.20 -23.74
N GLU A 995 -5.78 7.70 -23.84
CA GLU A 995 -4.64 6.89 -24.29
C GLU A 995 -4.13 5.89 -23.23
N ALA A 996 -4.38 6.17 -21.95
CA ALA A 996 -4.10 5.27 -20.83
C ALA A 996 -4.83 3.91 -20.97
N PRO A 997 -4.31 2.83 -20.35
CA PRO A 997 -4.98 1.52 -20.29
C PRO A 997 -6.45 1.59 -19.84
N VAL A 998 -7.28 0.69 -20.36
CA VAL A 998 -8.73 0.66 -20.06
C VAL A 998 -9.02 0.12 -18.64
N THR A 999 -8.17 -0.72 -18.07
CA THR A 999 -8.28 -1.13 -16.66
C THR A 999 -7.76 -0.02 -15.74
N ALA A 1000 -8.61 0.40 -14.79
CA ALA A 1000 -8.38 1.48 -13.82
C ALA A 1000 -8.08 2.91 -14.38
N GLY A 1001 -8.01 3.10 -15.70
CA GLY A 1001 -7.92 4.42 -16.33
C GLY A 1001 -9.08 5.36 -15.97
N ALA A 1002 -8.84 6.68 -16.02
CA ALA A 1002 -9.77 7.70 -15.51
C ALA A 1002 -11.20 7.63 -16.11
N GLY A 1003 -11.35 7.09 -17.32
CA GLY A 1003 -12.66 6.85 -17.92
C GLY A 1003 -13.53 5.83 -17.16
N ALA A 1004 -12.97 5.03 -16.25
CA ALA A 1004 -13.73 4.13 -15.37
C ALA A 1004 -14.55 4.91 -14.32
N GLU A 1005 -13.95 5.91 -13.66
CA GLU A 1005 -14.62 6.79 -12.69
C GLU A 1005 -15.69 7.65 -13.38
N ILE A 1006 -15.38 8.19 -14.56
CA ILE A 1006 -16.33 8.98 -15.35
C ILE A 1006 -17.52 8.10 -15.77
N ALA A 1007 -17.28 6.88 -16.25
CA ALA A 1007 -18.36 5.95 -16.59
C ALA A 1007 -19.22 5.54 -15.38
N ALA A 1008 -18.61 5.30 -14.21
CA ALA A 1008 -19.33 4.99 -12.98
C ALA A 1008 -20.22 6.16 -12.54
N HIS A 1009 -19.69 7.39 -12.55
CA HIS A 1009 -20.47 8.60 -12.24
C HIS A 1009 -21.63 8.81 -13.25
N VAL A 1010 -21.37 8.65 -14.54
CA VAL A 1010 -22.41 8.75 -15.59
C VAL A 1010 -23.49 7.69 -15.39
N GLN A 1011 -23.11 6.43 -15.14
CA GLN A 1011 -24.07 5.34 -14.88
C GLN A 1011 -24.92 5.60 -13.62
N GLN A 1012 -24.36 6.24 -12.60
CA GLN A 1012 -25.06 6.58 -11.36
C GLN A 1012 -26.02 7.78 -11.53
N ASN A 1013 -25.61 8.83 -12.25
CA ASN A 1013 -26.33 10.11 -12.31
C ASN A 1013 -27.22 10.27 -13.55
N CYS A 1014 -26.94 9.54 -14.63
CA CYS A 1014 -27.72 9.54 -15.88
C CYS A 1014 -28.45 8.20 -16.11
N PHE A 1015 -28.65 7.38 -15.07
CA PHE A 1015 -29.18 6.00 -15.19
C PHE A 1015 -30.45 5.88 -16.04
N LEU A 1016 -31.40 6.81 -15.87
CA LEU A 1016 -32.68 6.83 -16.58
C LEU A 1016 -32.63 7.47 -17.98
N ASN A 1017 -31.50 8.07 -18.33
CA ASN A 1017 -31.25 8.71 -19.63
C ASN A 1017 -30.47 7.79 -20.58
N LEU A 1018 -29.74 6.80 -20.06
CA LEU A 1018 -28.83 5.96 -20.85
C LEU A 1018 -29.58 4.98 -21.75
N GLU A 1019 -29.64 5.29 -23.04
CA GLU A 1019 -30.17 4.43 -24.09
C GLU A 1019 -29.16 3.34 -24.52
N ALA A 1020 -27.87 3.53 -24.26
CA ALA A 1020 -26.81 2.55 -24.50
C ALA A 1020 -25.80 2.49 -23.33
N PRO A 1021 -25.12 1.35 -23.10
CA PRO A 1021 -24.04 1.26 -22.12
C PRO A 1021 -22.91 2.25 -22.40
N VAL A 1022 -22.35 2.85 -21.36
CA VAL A 1022 -21.22 3.79 -21.48
C VAL A 1022 -19.98 3.06 -22.02
N ALA A 1023 -19.57 3.38 -23.25
CA ALA A 1023 -18.42 2.76 -23.88
C ALA A 1023 -17.11 3.45 -23.45
N ARG A 1024 -16.02 2.67 -23.35
CA ARG A 1024 -14.68 3.18 -23.03
C ARG A 1024 -13.68 2.65 -24.05
N VAL A 1025 -12.92 3.54 -24.68
CA VAL A 1025 -11.95 3.22 -25.73
C VAL A 1025 -10.59 3.80 -25.35
N GLY A 1026 -9.61 2.94 -25.09
CA GLY A 1026 -8.28 3.41 -24.70
C GLY A 1026 -7.15 2.46 -25.03
N GLY A 1027 -6.00 2.66 -24.37
CA GLY A 1027 -4.88 1.75 -24.42
C GLY A 1027 -5.31 0.32 -24.05
N TRP A 1028 -4.71 -0.69 -24.67
CA TRP A 1028 -4.88 -2.06 -24.18
C TRP A 1028 -4.21 -2.22 -22.82
N ASP A 1029 -4.59 -3.25 -22.06
CA ASP A 1029 -4.02 -3.53 -20.74
C ASP A 1029 -2.64 -4.22 -20.87
N THR A 1030 -1.70 -3.46 -21.45
CA THR A 1030 -0.29 -3.82 -21.73
C THR A 1030 0.60 -2.60 -21.52
N PRO A 1031 1.90 -2.76 -21.21
CA PRO A 1031 2.87 -1.66 -21.30
C PRO A 1031 2.86 -1.01 -22.70
N PHE A 1032 3.10 0.31 -22.77
CA PHE A 1032 3.03 1.05 -24.03
C PHE A 1032 4.08 0.54 -25.04
N PRO A 1033 3.68 0.01 -26.21
CA PRO A 1033 4.59 -0.67 -27.12
C PRO A 1033 5.34 0.30 -28.06
N HIS A 1034 6.51 -0.11 -28.55
CA HIS A 1034 7.28 0.63 -29.56
C HIS A 1034 6.65 0.51 -30.95
N VAL A 1035 6.96 -0.58 -31.69
CA VAL A 1035 6.44 -0.82 -33.06
C VAL A 1035 4.92 -1.03 -33.07
N GLY A 1036 4.33 -1.35 -31.93
CA GLY A 1036 2.90 -1.58 -31.76
C GLY A 1036 2.05 -0.32 -31.51
N GLU A 1037 2.63 0.88 -31.42
CA GLU A 1037 1.90 2.09 -30.96
C GLU A 1037 0.57 2.31 -31.70
N LEU A 1038 0.58 2.23 -33.04
CA LEU A 1038 -0.61 2.41 -33.90
C LEU A 1038 -1.70 1.34 -33.70
N PHE A 1039 -1.36 0.19 -33.12
CA PHE A 1039 -2.33 -0.86 -32.76
C PHE A 1039 -2.78 -0.76 -31.30
N TYR A 1040 -2.06 -0.01 -30.46
CA TYR A 1040 -2.31 0.16 -29.03
C TYR A 1040 -3.20 1.35 -28.71
N LYS A 1041 -2.94 2.51 -29.33
CA LYS A 1041 -3.68 3.75 -29.04
C LYS A 1041 -5.14 3.65 -29.50
N PRO A 1042 -6.06 4.44 -28.91
CA PRO A 1042 -7.43 4.56 -29.40
C PRO A 1042 -7.49 5.38 -30.70
N GLU A 1043 -6.95 4.83 -31.80
CA GLU A 1043 -6.97 5.47 -33.11
C GLU A 1043 -8.40 5.57 -33.68
N ALA A 1044 -8.62 6.49 -34.62
CA ALA A 1044 -9.94 6.89 -35.14
C ALA A 1044 -10.89 5.72 -35.48
N ILE A 1045 -10.37 4.64 -36.07
CA ILE A 1045 -11.17 3.45 -36.43
C ILE A 1045 -11.75 2.73 -35.18
N ARG A 1046 -11.00 2.66 -34.08
CA ARG A 1046 -11.46 2.04 -32.81
C ARG A 1046 -12.53 2.89 -32.13
N ILE A 1047 -12.38 4.21 -32.19
CA ILE A 1047 -13.39 5.15 -31.68
C ILE A 1047 -14.66 5.07 -32.55
N ALA A 1048 -14.52 5.09 -33.88
CA ALA A 1048 -15.65 5.04 -34.80
C ALA A 1048 -16.47 3.73 -34.70
N ASP A 1049 -15.81 2.58 -34.48
CA ASP A 1049 -16.46 1.30 -34.16
C ASP A 1049 -17.27 1.36 -32.85
N ALA A 1050 -16.75 2.02 -31.81
CA ALA A 1050 -17.48 2.23 -30.56
C ALA A 1050 -18.66 3.21 -30.71
N LEU A 1051 -18.51 4.27 -31.50
CA LEU A 1051 -19.58 5.22 -31.84
C LEU A 1051 -20.74 4.48 -32.55
N VAL A 1052 -20.44 3.69 -33.59
CA VAL A 1052 -21.47 2.87 -34.26
C VAL A 1052 -22.16 1.93 -33.27
N LYS A 1053 -21.41 1.20 -32.45
CA LYS A 1053 -21.98 0.26 -31.46
C LYS A 1053 -22.90 0.91 -30.44
N SER A 1054 -22.63 2.15 -30.04
CA SER A 1054 -23.49 2.91 -29.12
C SER A 1054 -24.74 3.47 -29.82
N LEU A 1055 -24.60 3.90 -31.08
CA LEU A 1055 -25.70 4.41 -31.91
C LEU A 1055 -26.63 3.30 -32.48
N THR A 1056 -26.21 2.02 -32.44
CA THR A 1056 -27.00 0.86 -32.89
C THR A 1056 -27.30 -0.15 -31.79
N TYR A 1057 -27.28 0.28 -30.52
CA TYR A 1057 -27.69 -0.52 -29.36
C TYR A 1057 -29.22 -0.54 -29.22
#